data_AF-J2WWY7-F1
#
_entry.id   AF-J2WWY7-F1
#
_cell.length_a   1.000
_cell.length_b   1.000
_cell.length_c   1.000
_cell.angle_alpha   90.00
_cell.angle_beta   90.00
_cell.angle_gamma   90.00
#
_symmetry.space_group_name_H-M   'P 1'
#
loop_
_entity.id
_entity.type
_entity.pdbx_description
1 polymer ?
#
loop_
_entity_poly.entity_id
_entity_poly.type
_entity_poly.pdbx_seq_one_letter_code
_entity_poly.pdbx_strand_id
1 'polypeptide(L)'
;MLTIFLPPFPFRGVEAPYLWVFYKFLHESEEALHFLMSPSYLQSTQYFVDAQRWEVEASSCDHLGYSSPSEGVLAKHHFSHFDDNVFTQLMESSGNNPILAFKRLLTERIPFLEKAIKAMLFSPGREKPDAIVSCLNCPSLEAVAEASGVPVIHIELGPLRAPNYRWTAYFDFSGVNGNTEAESRFQKVASTFGDQPTTVEKLREFFIACDYDFTPSTPDRSVGVPLQVEDDSNLIAYSNGYDNNSLIAYARHLEKEDLLIRAHPNSQFAPKTTDSEIDDSANSIEFIGKCREIITINSSVGLEALLFERKVTALGDNSFAFINQATSEQDKVNRLGFYLFSYLIPFDAAFSPSYIRFRLQNPSELEILKWHMKTYGYDSEECTSLAEIIHDRTTQHIMEKIAQLRAHMAEEIATLTAANQRILSEHQQALAEQQQTLAEQQHALAEQMSEEIATLTAANQRILSEHQQALAEQQQTLAEQQHTLAEQQQVLAEQHLSDEIATLTATNQRILSEHQEALAEQQVTLAEQQQALAEQQHALTEQRALVEENQQLLEQNQKLLEEQEDLARNNALIVEQYERNIRDEQARLATILSSSSWKVTKPLRYSRRVAATLLRSASTCARQAKRIFSTIKSDPKVLLRLIRHINEHGLKATLKRSTQTIEVNFVASTGGIKLSKQTTTYILTTKHCIFVAELIKRNLEKAGFPASLIFEAPATGFESSLHFVICPQIFTSLPGTYIAFQMEQSVSSRWFEESYLRTLENSYAIFDYSTLNVQFLQDKGLSLKQVYYTPISYIPDYATTAPVAKEYDILFYGDANNERRQKYLAALKSKYKTKVISNIFGKTLYNEIAKAKLIVNIHYYEGALLETTRIYECLSKDALIVSESSSDIEEHNNLQNIVDFTKIGDIDEMMAHVDYWLADDARREQKIALNREALRAAPDEFEYYFQRFLLATDHIDFDTFYDIAGHNIEFKTDYVCLGLPESTERRKDFEKDNKTGFQYFPGLRHSAGWIGCGLSYKFILRKAYEQKFKNITVCEDDVEFLDGWKARFDQIHEHLESQQKDWDIFSGLIANLHADTNIRAIEKFDEFELIHIDKMTSTVLNTYNASVFPKVIKWDENFRDPYKNTIDRFIENQSNIDVITTAPFLVGHKEELMSTLWGFQNSQYTDMIAASTLLLQEKVSAFKDPDAEPSGKAPVQP
;
A
#
# COMPACT_ATOMS: atom_id res chain seq x y z
N MET A 1 14.97 54.24 11.83
CA MET A 1 15.18 52.99 11.06
C MET A 1 15.48 51.83 12.01
N LEU A 2 14.96 50.63 11.72
CA LEU A 2 15.27 49.42 12.50
C LEU A 2 16.68 48.89 12.20
N THR A 3 17.39 48.46 13.24
CA THR A 3 18.70 47.80 13.09
C THR A 3 18.60 46.33 13.48
N ILE A 4 19.06 45.42 12.63
CA ILE A 4 19.10 43.98 12.88
C ILE A 4 20.54 43.59 13.20
N PHE A 5 20.77 43.05 14.40
CA PHE A 5 22.04 42.49 14.81
C PHE A 5 22.05 41.00 14.51
N LEU A 6 22.85 40.62 13.51
CA LEU A 6 23.10 39.22 13.18
C LEU A 6 24.47 38.83 13.72
N PRO A 7 24.56 37.77 14.53
CA PRO A 7 25.82 37.31 15.10
C PRO A 7 26.89 37.15 14.02
N PRO A 8 28.00 37.93 14.10
CA PRO A 8 28.97 38.02 13.01
C PRO A 8 29.98 36.86 13.01
N PHE A 9 30.00 36.04 14.06
CA PHE A 9 31.10 35.12 14.33
C PHE A 9 30.68 33.65 14.22
N PRO A 10 31.50 32.78 13.59
CA PRO A 10 31.19 31.37 13.36
C PRO A 10 31.50 30.50 14.58
N PHE A 11 30.90 30.78 15.74
CA PHE A 11 31.19 30.04 16.98
C PHE A 11 30.92 28.53 16.90
N ARG A 12 29.97 28.13 16.04
CA ARG A 12 29.56 26.74 15.81
C ARG A 12 30.21 26.13 14.57
N GLY A 13 31.28 26.76 14.07
CA GLY A 13 32.01 26.32 12.88
C GLY A 13 31.31 26.63 11.55
N VAL A 14 30.20 27.37 11.56
CA VAL A 14 29.42 27.75 10.37
C VAL A 14 29.47 29.25 10.17
N GLU A 15 29.92 29.70 9.01
CA GLU A 15 29.88 31.13 8.61
C GLU A 15 28.43 31.60 8.41
N ALA A 16 28.14 32.87 8.69
CA ALA A 16 26.78 33.40 8.63
C ALA A 16 25.73 32.49 9.30
N PRO A 17 25.84 32.20 10.62
CA PRO A 17 25.02 31.18 11.30
C PRO A 17 23.52 31.50 11.36
N TYR A 18 23.13 32.76 11.13
CA TYR A 18 21.73 33.20 11.11
C TYR A 18 21.29 33.66 9.70
N LEU A 19 21.78 32.97 8.65
CA LEU A 19 21.49 33.32 7.26
C LEU A 19 19.99 33.30 6.95
N TRP A 20 19.25 32.36 7.51
CA TRP A 20 17.79 32.28 7.32
C TRP A 20 17.06 33.50 7.90
N VAL A 21 17.51 34.04 9.05
CA VAL A 21 16.98 35.27 9.66
C VAL A 21 17.23 36.46 8.74
N PHE A 22 18.44 36.54 8.18
CA PHE A 22 18.79 37.57 7.23
C PHE A 22 17.85 37.55 6.02
N TYR A 23 17.67 36.39 5.39
CA TYR A 23 16.79 36.25 4.24
C TYR A 23 15.32 36.51 4.57
N LYS A 24 14.83 36.05 5.73
CA LYS A 24 13.47 36.33 6.17
C LYS A 24 13.21 37.82 6.36
N PHE A 25 14.11 38.57 7.00
CA PHE A 25 13.98 40.03 7.11
C PHE A 25 14.02 40.75 5.77
N LEU A 26 14.87 40.30 4.84
CA LEU A 26 14.93 40.87 3.49
C LEU A 26 13.64 40.60 2.70
N HIS A 27 13.04 39.42 2.88
CA HIS A 27 11.81 39.03 2.22
C HIS A 27 10.59 39.81 2.75
N GLU A 28 10.46 39.94 4.07
CA GLU A 28 9.28 40.55 4.71
C GLU A 28 9.30 42.09 4.69
N SER A 29 10.46 42.72 4.49
CA SER A 29 10.60 44.16 4.72
C SER A 29 10.50 45.01 3.45
N GLU A 30 9.40 45.77 3.35
CA GLU A 30 9.21 46.81 2.35
C GLU A 30 9.96 48.12 2.66
N GLU A 31 10.59 48.26 3.83
CA GLU A 31 11.42 49.43 4.17
C GLU A 31 12.92 49.13 4.14
N ALA A 32 13.74 50.19 4.15
CA ALA A 32 15.18 50.04 4.31
C ALA A 32 15.49 49.64 5.77
N LEU A 33 16.35 48.64 5.93
CA LEU A 33 16.83 48.14 7.22
C LEU A 33 18.32 48.35 7.33
N HIS A 34 18.84 48.40 8.54
CA HIS A 34 20.27 48.41 8.81
C HIS A 34 20.69 47.09 9.45
N PHE A 35 21.71 46.42 8.91
CA PHE A 35 22.24 45.18 9.48
C PHE A 35 23.64 45.40 10.06
N LEU A 36 23.82 44.97 11.31
CA LEU A 36 25.12 44.82 11.96
C LEU A 36 25.53 43.35 11.84
N MET A 37 26.51 43.04 11.00
CA MET A 37 26.83 41.65 10.68
C MET A 37 28.24 41.48 10.13
N SER A 38 28.67 40.25 9.87
CA SER A 38 29.90 39.98 9.12
C SER A 38 29.67 40.14 7.61
N PRO A 39 30.69 40.53 6.82
CA PRO A 39 30.63 40.47 5.36
C PRO A 39 30.25 39.08 4.80
N SER A 40 30.44 38.00 5.58
CA SER A 40 30.09 36.63 5.18
C SER A 40 28.61 36.46 4.82
N TYR A 41 27.69 37.29 5.35
CA TYR A 41 26.26 37.23 5.01
C TYR A 41 25.94 37.77 3.61
N LEU A 42 26.86 38.50 2.97
CA LEU A 42 26.68 39.10 1.65
C LEU A 42 27.26 38.27 0.50
N GLN A 43 27.64 37.02 0.77
CA GLN A 43 28.03 36.09 -0.30
C GLN A 43 26.84 35.84 -1.24
N SER A 44 27.15 35.47 -2.48
CA SER A 44 26.10 35.18 -3.47
C SER A 44 25.28 33.96 -3.04
N THR A 45 24.00 33.90 -3.44
CA THR A 45 23.19 32.69 -3.22
C THR A 45 23.89 31.44 -3.76
N GLN A 46 24.55 31.55 -4.93
CA GLN A 46 25.31 30.45 -5.51
C GLN A 46 26.42 29.96 -4.59
N TYR A 47 27.13 30.86 -3.90
CA TYR A 47 28.17 30.46 -2.94
C TYR A 47 27.59 29.57 -1.83
N PHE A 48 26.42 29.90 -1.29
CA PHE A 48 25.78 29.10 -0.27
C PHE A 48 25.19 27.79 -0.83
N VAL A 49 24.74 27.77 -2.08
CA VAL A 49 24.34 26.54 -2.78
C VAL A 49 25.54 25.60 -2.95
N ASP A 50 26.67 26.14 -3.39
CA ASP A 50 27.91 25.36 -3.57
C ASP A 50 28.44 24.83 -2.23
N ALA A 51 28.20 25.58 -1.14
CA ALA A 51 28.51 25.17 0.23
C ALA A 51 27.46 24.24 0.86
N GLN A 52 26.44 23.81 0.10
CA GLN A 52 25.37 22.89 0.55
C GLN A 52 24.65 23.36 1.82
N ARG A 53 24.35 24.66 1.87
CA ARG A 53 23.66 25.27 3.01
C ARG A 53 22.15 25.02 2.93
N TRP A 54 21.56 24.57 4.04
CA TRP A 54 20.13 24.28 4.12
C TRP A 54 19.27 25.53 3.88
N GLU A 55 19.78 26.73 4.20
CA GLU A 55 19.03 27.98 4.06
C GLU A 55 18.68 28.36 2.61
N VAL A 56 19.32 27.75 1.62
CA VAL A 56 19.05 27.97 0.18
C VAL A 56 18.33 26.80 -0.49
N GLU A 57 17.99 25.74 0.26
CA GLU A 57 17.17 24.66 -0.23
C GLU A 57 15.72 25.12 -0.43
N ALA A 58 15.08 24.67 -1.51
CA ALA A 58 13.70 25.07 -1.84
C ALA A 58 12.70 24.68 -0.74
N SER A 59 12.87 23.49 -0.16
CA SER A 59 12.07 22.99 0.96
C SER A 59 12.16 23.90 2.19
N SER A 60 13.36 24.36 2.55
CA SER A 60 13.58 25.26 3.69
C SER A 60 13.05 26.67 3.42
N CYS A 61 13.21 27.18 2.20
CA CYS A 61 12.65 28.46 1.77
C CYS A 61 11.12 28.46 1.81
N ASP A 62 10.49 27.42 1.25
CA ASP A 62 9.04 27.24 1.25
C ASP A 62 8.51 27.03 2.67
N HIS A 63 9.25 26.27 3.49
CA HIS A 63 8.92 26.08 4.89
C HIS A 63 8.96 27.43 5.61
N LEU A 64 10.10 28.13 5.69
CA LEU A 64 10.25 29.39 6.45
C LEU A 64 9.62 30.62 5.79
N GLY A 65 9.04 30.47 4.60
CA GLY A 65 8.36 31.54 3.87
C GLY A 65 9.28 32.69 3.52
N TYR A 66 10.41 32.41 2.86
CA TYR A 66 11.26 33.44 2.27
C TYR A 66 11.82 32.98 0.92
N SER A 67 12.45 33.91 0.21
CA SER A 67 13.18 33.62 -1.03
C SER A 67 14.59 34.21 -0.97
N SER A 68 15.50 33.67 -1.77
CA SER A 68 16.85 34.22 -1.90
C SER A 68 16.80 35.67 -2.40
N PRO A 69 17.54 36.60 -1.78
CA PRO A 69 17.46 38.02 -2.13
C PRO A 69 18.13 38.30 -3.48
N SER A 70 17.52 39.18 -4.26
CA SER A 70 18.16 39.72 -5.47
C SER A 70 19.11 40.87 -5.12
N GLU A 71 20.02 41.22 -6.04
CA GLU A 71 20.90 42.40 -5.88
C GLU A 71 20.10 43.69 -5.64
N GLY A 72 18.93 43.82 -6.28
CA GLY A 72 18.04 44.98 -6.10
C GLY A 72 17.44 45.04 -4.69
N VAL A 73 17.15 43.89 -4.07
CA VAL A 73 16.72 43.83 -2.66
C VAL A 73 17.88 44.24 -1.77
N LEU A 74 19.08 43.67 -1.96
CA LEU A 74 20.25 44.00 -1.13
C LEU A 74 20.62 45.48 -1.19
N ALA A 75 20.58 46.10 -2.38
CA ALA A 75 20.97 47.50 -2.59
C ALA A 75 20.11 48.52 -1.81
N LYS A 76 18.92 48.12 -1.35
CA LYS A 76 18.01 48.95 -0.56
C LYS A 76 18.41 49.07 0.91
N HIS A 77 19.15 48.10 1.44
CA HIS A 77 19.48 48.02 2.86
C HIS A 77 20.87 48.58 3.16
N HIS A 78 21.09 48.92 4.43
CA HIS A 78 22.37 49.42 4.92
C HIS A 78 23.11 48.31 5.68
N PHE A 79 24.42 48.20 5.45
CA PHE A 79 25.25 47.18 6.07
C PHE A 79 26.42 47.81 6.81
N SER A 80 26.65 47.40 8.06
CA SER A 80 27.83 47.74 8.84
C SER A 80 28.53 46.46 9.28
N HIS A 81 29.86 46.45 9.12
CA HIS A 81 30.66 45.24 9.25
C HIS A 81 31.55 45.26 10.49
N PHE A 82 31.58 44.13 11.19
CA PHE A 82 32.58 43.90 12.24
C PHE A 82 33.96 43.70 11.60
N ASP A 83 34.98 44.23 12.27
CA ASP A 83 36.38 43.95 11.94
C ASP A 83 36.76 42.55 12.47
N ASP A 84 37.43 41.74 11.65
CA ASP A 84 37.85 40.37 11.99
C ASP A 84 38.72 40.31 13.26
N ASN A 85 39.40 41.41 13.60
CA ASN A 85 40.18 41.54 14.82
C ASN A 85 39.31 41.44 16.09
N VAL A 86 38.02 41.83 16.04
CA VAL A 86 37.10 41.70 17.19
C VAL A 86 36.87 40.23 17.52
N PHE A 87 36.69 39.38 16.50
CA PHE A 87 36.56 37.94 16.70
C PHE A 87 37.85 37.32 17.21
N THR A 88 38.98 37.71 16.60
CA THR A 88 40.31 37.22 16.97
C THR A 88 40.61 37.49 18.45
N GLN A 89 40.37 38.72 18.92
CA GLN A 89 40.54 39.08 20.34
C GLN A 89 39.60 38.31 21.27
N LEU A 90 38.35 38.08 20.85
CA LEU A 90 37.39 37.31 21.64
C LEU A 90 37.83 35.84 21.76
N MET A 91 38.33 35.24 20.69
CA MET A 91 38.89 33.89 20.67
C MET A 91 40.14 33.80 21.55
N GLU A 92 41.12 34.69 21.37
CA GLU A 92 42.35 34.72 22.16
C GLU A 92 42.07 34.89 23.66
N SER A 93 41.20 35.83 24.03
CA SER A 93 40.82 36.06 25.43
C SER A 93 39.99 34.93 26.03
N SER A 94 39.45 34.03 25.20
CA SER A 94 38.72 32.83 25.60
C SER A 94 39.59 31.56 25.47
N GLY A 95 40.92 31.71 25.39
CA GLY A 95 41.85 30.58 25.30
C GLY A 95 41.70 29.78 24.00
N ASN A 96 41.26 30.44 22.92
CA ASN A 96 40.91 29.84 21.63
C ASN A 96 39.81 28.78 21.71
N ASN A 97 38.95 28.83 22.73
CA ASN A 97 37.78 27.96 22.85
C ASN A 97 36.53 28.67 22.28
N PRO A 98 35.97 28.21 21.14
CA PRO A 98 34.85 28.88 20.49
C PRO A 98 33.54 28.78 21.29
N ILE A 99 33.33 27.70 22.05
CA ILE A 99 32.15 27.53 22.92
C ILE A 99 32.21 28.50 24.11
N LEU A 100 33.38 28.65 24.72
CA LEU A 100 33.59 29.63 25.78
C LEU A 100 33.43 31.06 25.23
N ALA A 101 33.99 31.35 24.06
CA ALA A 101 33.83 32.65 23.39
C ALA A 101 32.35 32.96 23.11
N PHE A 102 31.57 31.96 22.68
CA PHE A 102 30.13 32.11 22.47
C PHE A 102 29.37 32.35 23.77
N LYS A 103 29.67 31.56 24.82
CA LYS A 103 29.10 31.76 26.15
C LYS A 103 29.33 33.17 26.66
N ARG A 104 30.55 33.68 26.51
CA ARG A 104 30.92 35.04 26.93
C ARG A 104 30.17 36.10 26.12
N LEU A 105 29.99 35.90 24.80
CA LEU A 105 29.13 36.79 24.01
C LEU A 105 27.70 36.84 24.56
N LEU A 106 27.15 35.67 24.90
CA LEU A 106 25.76 35.53 25.37
C LEU A 106 25.51 36.05 26.79
N THR A 107 26.55 36.09 27.64
CA THR A 107 26.40 36.29 29.09
C THR A 107 27.26 37.40 29.70
N GLU A 108 28.24 37.94 28.97
CA GLU A 108 29.17 38.94 29.48
C GLU A 108 29.16 40.26 28.69
N ARG A 109 29.50 41.33 29.39
CA ARG A 109 29.86 42.61 28.79
C ARG A 109 31.33 42.60 28.37
N ILE A 110 31.57 42.79 27.09
CA ILE A 110 32.89 42.69 26.45
C ILE A 110 33.29 44.09 25.95
N PRO A 111 34.21 44.80 26.63
CA PRO A 111 34.46 46.22 26.37
C PRO A 111 34.89 46.57 24.93
N PHE A 112 35.72 45.73 24.30
CA PHE A 112 36.15 45.98 22.91
C PHE A 112 35.02 45.72 21.91
N LEU A 113 34.10 44.79 22.21
CA LEU A 113 32.90 44.55 21.42
C LEU A 113 31.90 45.70 21.57
N GLU A 114 31.69 46.21 22.79
CA GLU A 114 30.87 47.41 23.02
C GLU A 114 31.39 48.61 22.22
N LYS A 115 32.71 48.82 22.20
CA LYS A 115 33.35 49.88 21.42
C LYS A 115 33.08 49.72 19.92
N ALA A 116 33.20 48.49 19.40
CA ALA A 116 32.95 48.20 17.99
C ALA A 116 31.47 48.43 17.62
N ILE A 117 30.54 47.89 18.41
CA ILE A 117 29.09 48.06 18.23
C ILE A 117 28.72 49.55 18.26
N LYS A 118 29.21 50.30 19.25
CA LYS A 118 28.96 51.74 19.38
C LYS A 118 29.44 52.53 18.16
N ALA A 119 30.61 52.20 17.62
CA ALA A 119 31.16 52.87 16.45
C ALA A 119 30.31 52.66 15.19
N MET A 120 29.70 51.48 15.02
CA MET A 120 28.82 51.17 13.89
C MET A 120 27.41 51.77 14.03
N LEU A 121 26.86 51.73 15.25
CA LEU A 121 25.50 52.23 15.51
C LEU A 121 25.41 53.75 15.46
N PHE A 122 26.43 54.45 15.98
CA PHE A 122 26.37 55.90 16.22
C PHE A 122 27.49 56.67 15.50
N SER A 123 27.87 56.21 14.29
CA SER A 123 28.84 56.92 13.44
C SER A 123 28.35 58.33 13.08
N PRO A 124 29.25 59.34 12.97
CA PRO A 124 28.85 60.71 12.63
C PRO A 124 28.01 60.77 11.34
N GLY A 125 26.86 61.44 11.41
CA GLY A 125 25.94 61.61 10.27
C GLY A 125 24.89 60.50 10.10
N ARG A 126 24.90 59.46 10.94
CA ARG A 126 23.86 58.42 10.96
C ARG A 126 22.81 58.73 12.04
N GLU A 127 21.54 58.58 11.70
CA GLU A 127 20.43 58.73 12.64
C GLU A 127 20.41 57.59 13.67
N LYS A 128 19.95 57.90 14.88
CA LYS A 128 19.77 56.91 15.95
C LYS A 128 18.72 55.87 15.50
N PRO A 129 18.97 54.55 15.70
CA PRO A 129 18.00 53.52 15.34
C PRO A 129 16.76 53.57 16.23
N ASP A 130 15.61 53.16 15.67
CA ASP A 130 14.32 53.11 16.39
C ASP A 130 14.35 52.01 17.47
N ALA A 131 14.93 50.86 17.10
CA ALA A 131 15.18 49.71 17.94
C ALA A 131 16.28 48.85 17.30
N ILE A 132 16.87 47.98 18.12
CA ILE A 132 17.77 46.93 17.66
C ILE A 132 17.10 45.57 17.86
N VAL A 133 17.08 44.73 16.83
CA VAL A 133 16.54 43.37 16.90
C VAL A 133 17.70 42.38 16.88
N SER A 134 17.67 41.39 17.76
CA SER A 134 18.69 40.35 17.87
C SER A 134 18.08 38.96 17.99
N CYS A 135 18.77 37.94 17.48
CA CYS A 135 18.39 36.53 17.65
C CYS A 135 19.05 35.82 18.83
N LEU A 136 19.76 36.56 19.68
CA LEU A 136 20.38 36.03 20.88
C LEU A 136 20.56 37.13 21.91
N ASN A 137 20.82 36.76 23.16
CA ASN A 137 21.20 37.72 24.19
C ASN A 137 22.63 38.17 23.95
N CYS A 138 22.91 39.45 24.11
CA CYS A 138 24.25 40.00 23.95
C CYS A 138 24.40 41.20 24.89
N PRO A 139 24.87 40.99 26.14
CA PRO A 139 24.94 42.05 27.14
C PRO A 139 25.79 43.26 26.70
N SER A 140 26.74 43.04 25.78
CA SER A 140 27.53 44.10 25.17
C SER A 140 26.69 45.00 24.24
N LEU A 141 25.80 44.39 23.43
CA LEU A 141 24.86 45.12 22.58
C LEU A 141 23.83 45.86 23.42
N GLU A 142 23.24 45.17 24.39
CA GLU A 142 22.25 45.69 25.33
C GLU A 142 22.78 46.90 26.08
N ALA A 143 23.99 46.82 26.64
CA ALA A 143 24.62 47.93 27.36
C ALA A 143 24.87 49.16 26.46
N VAL A 144 25.27 48.96 25.20
CA VAL A 144 25.46 50.05 24.24
C VAL A 144 24.13 50.69 23.85
N ALA A 145 23.09 49.87 23.67
CA ALA A 145 21.75 50.31 23.34
C ALA A 145 21.13 51.09 24.50
N GLU A 146 21.20 50.56 25.72
CA GLU A 146 20.72 51.18 26.97
C GLU A 146 21.38 52.54 27.21
N ALA A 147 22.71 52.63 27.10
CA ALA A 147 23.46 53.87 27.27
C ALA A 147 23.05 54.98 26.28
N SER A 148 22.45 54.60 25.15
CA SER A 148 21.94 55.50 24.12
C SER A 148 20.41 55.62 24.12
N GLY A 149 19.71 54.95 25.04
CA GLY A 149 18.25 54.89 25.10
C GLY A 149 17.60 54.28 23.86
N VAL A 150 18.19 53.23 23.30
CA VAL A 150 17.63 52.42 22.20
C VAL A 150 17.13 51.10 22.78
N PRO A 151 15.87 50.70 22.53
CA PRO A 151 15.37 49.40 22.96
C PRO A 151 15.99 48.26 22.15
N VAL A 152 16.26 47.13 22.82
CA VAL A 152 16.67 45.88 22.19
C VAL A 152 15.51 44.89 22.26
N ILE A 153 15.26 44.21 21.15
CA ILE A 153 14.22 43.20 20.99
C ILE A 153 14.91 41.89 20.64
N HIS A 154 14.62 40.84 21.39
CA HIS A 154 15.11 39.50 21.16
C HIS A 154 14.02 38.67 20.50
N ILE A 155 14.32 38.12 19.32
CA ILE A 155 13.41 37.25 18.57
C ILE A 155 14.09 35.92 18.27
N GLU A 156 13.33 34.83 18.23
CA GLU A 156 13.83 33.53 17.79
C GLU A 156 12.63 32.66 17.38
N LEU A 157 12.88 31.53 16.72
CA LEU A 157 11.87 30.50 16.51
C LEU A 157 11.23 30.09 17.83
N GLY A 158 9.91 30.14 17.87
CA GLY A 158 9.13 29.74 19.04
C GLY A 158 9.15 28.23 19.25
N PRO A 159 8.62 27.77 20.38
CA PRO A 159 8.62 26.35 20.76
C PRO A 159 7.55 25.54 20.01
N LEU A 160 6.51 26.18 19.45
CA LEU A 160 5.48 25.51 18.64
C LEU A 160 5.70 25.82 17.16
N ARG A 161 5.91 24.78 16.35
CA ARG A 161 6.35 24.89 14.94
C ARG A 161 5.53 23.99 14.02
N ALA A 162 5.43 24.40 12.76
CA ALA A 162 4.87 23.57 11.69
C ALA A 162 5.75 22.30 11.47
N PRO A 163 5.18 21.18 11.00
CA PRO A 163 3.77 20.99 10.63
C PRO A 163 2.84 20.66 11.82
N ASN A 164 3.38 20.34 12.99
CA ASN A 164 2.59 19.84 14.12
C ASN A 164 1.72 20.92 14.76
N TYR A 165 2.22 22.15 14.80
CA TYR A 165 1.55 23.28 15.41
C TYR A 165 1.49 24.48 14.49
N ARG A 166 0.59 25.41 14.80
CA ARG A 166 0.67 26.79 14.33
C ARG A 166 2.02 27.36 14.71
N TRP A 167 2.66 28.01 13.75
CA TRP A 167 4.01 28.46 13.92
C TRP A 167 4.11 29.72 14.77
N THR A 168 4.98 29.66 15.77
CA THR A 168 5.20 30.73 16.74
C THR A 168 6.63 31.25 16.71
N ALA A 169 6.82 32.45 17.24
CA ALA A 169 8.12 33.06 17.50
C ALA A 169 8.19 33.65 18.93
N TYR A 170 9.41 33.82 19.43
CA TYR A 170 9.70 34.63 20.60
C TYR A 170 9.81 36.11 20.23
N PHE A 171 9.38 36.98 21.15
CA PHE A 171 9.55 38.43 21.07
C PHE A 171 9.62 39.02 22.47
N ASP A 172 10.82 39.37 22.91
CA ASP A 172 11.14 39.66 24.30
C ASP A 172 12.10 40.86 24.42
N PHE A 173 11.79 41.82 25.29
CA PHE A 173 12.64 43.00 25.49
C PHE A 173 13.80 42.77 26.49
N SER A 174 13.78 41.68 27.25
CA SER A 174 14.80 41.33 28.24
C SER A 174 15.79 40.28 27.73
N GLY A 175 15.30 39.23 27.08
CA GLY A 175 16.13 38.15 26.56
C GLY A 175 15.33 37.03 25.92
N VAL A 176 15.95 36.27 25.03
CA VAL A 176 15.36 35.10 24.37
C VAL A 176 16.00 33.81 24.85
N ASN A 177 15.18 32.77 24.99
CA ASN A 177 15.49 31.48 25.61
C ASN A 177 15.77 31.59 27.12
N GLY A 178 16.83 32.30 27.51
CA GLY A 178 17.12 32.65 28.91
C GLY A 178 16.98 34.15 29.17
N ASN A 179 16.94 34.54 30.45
CA ASN A 179 16.71 35.92 30.89
C ASN A 179 15.42 36.54 30.31
N THR A 180 14.38 35.72 30.18
CA THR A 180 13.13 36.12 29.51
C THR A 180 12.21 36.92 30.42
N GLU A 181 11.40 37.79 29.84
CA GLU A 181 10.44 38.61 30.58
C GLU A 181 9.06 37.94 30.78
N ALA A 182 8.88 36.70 30.30
CA ALA A 182 7.60 35.98 30.25
C ALA A 182 6.86 35.97 31.60
N GLU A 183 7.56 35.55 32.67
CA GLU A 183 6.98 35.51 34.01
C GLU A 183 6.61 36.90 34.50
N SER A 184 7.51 37.87 34.34
CA SER A 184 7.29 39.24 34.79
C SER A 184 6.12 39.91 34.07
N ARG A 185 5.90 39.59 32.78
CA ARG A 185 4.74 40.05 32.01
C ARG A 185 3.46 39.38 32.51
N PHE A 186 3.47 38.07 32.74
CA PHE A 186 2.32 37.36 33.29
C PHE A 186 1.91 37.93 34.66
N GLN A 187 2.85 38.14 35.58
CA GLN A 187 2.57 38.67 36.91
C GLN A 187 1.84 40.02 36.89
N LYS A 188 2.11 40.87 35.88
CA LYS A 188 1.42 42.17 35.71
C LYS A 188 -0.05 42.03 35.31
N VAL A 189 -0.41 40.92 34.67
CA VAL A 189 -1.77 40.68 34.16
C VAL A 189 -2.47 39.49 34.81
N ALA A 190 -1.84 38.80 35.77
CA ALA A 190 -2.38 37.61 36.42
C ALA A 190 -3.77 37.86 37.04
N SER A 191 -4.00 39.04 37.60
CA SER A 191 -5.30 39.45 38.17
C SER A 191 -6.40 39.70 37.13
N THR A 192 -6.04 39.81 35.84
CA THR A 192 -6.99 40.02 34.73
C THR A 192 -7.53 38.71 34.17
N PHE A 193 -6.91 37.57 34.50
CA PHE A 193 -7.43 36.25 34.19
C PHE A 193 -8.46 35.86 35.27
N GLY A 194 -9.74 36.10 34.99
CA GLY A 194 -10.86 35.74 35.88
C GLY A 194 -11.27 34.26 35.79
N ASP A 195 -12.44 33.91 36.35
CA ASP A 195 -12.99 32.54 36.44
C ASP A 195 -13.58 32.00 35.11
N GLN A 196 -13.13 32.50 33.95
CA GLN A 196 -13.67 32.07 32.65
C GLN A 196 -13.23 30.62 32.33
N PRO A 197 -14.15 29.71 31.98
CA PRO A 197 -13.86 28.28 31.83
C PRO A 197 -13.14 27.99 30.51
N THR A 198 -11.81 28.10 30.52
CA THR A 198 -10.91 27.58 29.48
C THR A 198 -10.19 26.35 30.01
N THR A 199 -9.79 25.44 29.11
CA THR A 199 -9.11 24.20 29.47
C THR A 199 -7.87 24.01 28.61
N VAL A 200 -6.94 23.16 29.04
CA VAL A 200 -5.70 22.88 28.27
C VAL A 200 -6.05 22.33 26.89
N GLU A 201 -7.10 21.51 26.78
CA GLU A 201 -7.55 20.95 25.51
C GLU A 201 -7.99 22.03 24.53
N LYS A 202 -8.73 23.05 24.99
CA LYS A 202 -9.13 24.18 24.13
C LYS A 202 -7.92 24.98 23.63
N LEU A 203 -6.93 25.21 24.50
CA LEU A 203 -5.69 25.89 24.13
C LEU A 203 -4.89 25.05 23.12
N ARG A 204 -4.77 23.75 23.37
CA ARG A 204 -4.09 22.78 22.51
C ARG A 204 -4.75 22.69 21.14
N GLU A 205 -6.07 22.54 21.06
CA GLU A 205 -6.84 22.48 19.81
C GLU A 205 -6.66 23.73 18.94
N PHE A 206 -6.51 24.91 19.57
CA PHE A 206 -6.24 26.12 18.80
C PHE A 206 -4.88 26.07 18.12
N PHE A 207 -3.85 25.51 18.77
CA PHE A 207 -2.48 25.51 18.25
C PHE A 207 -2.06 24.25 17.50
N ILE A 208 -2.71 23.10 17.68
CA ILE A 208 -2.44 21.89 16.89
C ILE A 208 -2.86 22.12 15.44
N ALA A 209 -1.97 21.75 14.51
CA ALA A 209 -2.19 21.85 13.07
C ALA A 209 -2.12 20.49 12.35
N CYS A 210 -1.49 19.48 12.97
CA CYS A 210 -1.46 18.11 12.44
C CYS A 210 -2.71 17.31 12.83
N ASP A 211 -2.98 16.26 12.05
CA ASP A 211 -3.96 15.24 12.41
C ASP A 211 -3.38 14.41 13.58
N TYR A 212 -3.99 14.52 14.75
CA TYR A 212 -3.61 13.76 15.94
C TYR A 212 -4.83 13.07 16.53
N ASP A 213 -4.70 11.77 16.85
CA ASP A 213 -5.75 11.03 17.54
C ASP A 213 -5.70 11.34 19.05
N PHE A 214 -6.75 12.01 19.53
CA PHE A 214 -6.90 12.35 20.94
C PHE A 214 -7.42 11.20 21.79
N THR A 215 -7.51 9.98 21.27
CA THR A 215 -7.79 8.82 22.12
C THR A 215 -6.76 8.76 23.25
N PRO A 216 -7.19 8.77 24.53
CA PRO A 216 -6.26 8.75 25.64
C PRO A 216 -5.51 7.42 25.65
N SER A 217 -4.26 7.44 25.18
CA SER A 217 -3.31 6.36 25.41
C SER A 217 -2.94 6.37 26.89
N THR A 218 -2.92 5.18 27.50
CA THR A 218 -2.34 5.05 28.84
C THR A 218 -0.83 5.09 28.61
N PRO A 219 -0.07 6.04 29.21
CA PRO A 219 1.37 6.10 28.97
C PRO A 219 1.99 4.78 29.42
N ASP A 220 2.68 4.07 28.52
CA ASP A 220 3.33 2.80 28.81
C ASP A 220 4.63 2.97 29.63
N ARG A 221 5.13 4.21 29.77
CA ARG A 221 6.45 4.54 30.36
C ARG A 221 6.40 5.65 31.40
N SER A 222 7.35 5.59 32.34
CA SER A 222 7.44 6.48 33.50
C SER A 222 8.01 7.87 33.19
N VAL A 223 9.15 7.97 32.51
CA VAL A 223 9.86 9.26 32.29
C VAL A 223 10.53 9.35 30.92
N GLY A 224 10.21 10.40 30.17
CA GLY A 224 10.86 10.76 28.90
C GLY A 224 11.96 11.82 29.09
N VAL A 225 13.06 11.67 28.36
CA VAL A 225 14.23 12.56 28.42
C VAL A 225 14.62 13.05 27.02
N PRO A 226 14.09 14.19 26.55
CA PRO A 226 14.49 14.79 25.28
C PRO A 226 15.85 15.47 25.40
N LEU A 227 16.82 14.97 24.63
CA LEU A 227 18.15 15.57 24.47
C LEU A 227 18.08 16.79 23.55
N GLN A 228 19.12 17.64 23.60
CA GLN A 228 19.21 18.89 22.84
C GLN A 228 20.53 18.98 22.07
N VAL A 229 20.64 19.92 21.12
CA VAL A 229 21.91 20.16 20.40
C VAL A 229 22.94 20.74 21.36
N GLU A 230 24.11 20.10 21.44
CA GLU A 230 25.12 20.33 22.48
C GLU A 230 25.71 21.74 22.43
N ASP A 231 25.80 22.31 21.23
CA ASP A 231 26.41 23.61 20.95
C ASP A 231 25.39 24.75 20.71
N ASP A 232 24.12 24.53 21.03
CA ASP A 232 23.11 25.59 21.05
C ASP A 232 23.32 26.50 22.26
N SER A 233 23.04 27.80 22.08
CA SER A 233 22.89 28.81 23.13
C SER A 233 22.12 28.31 24.38
N ASN A 234 21.05 27.52 24.18
CA ASN A 234 20.28 26.91 25.26
C ASN A 234 21.14 26.07 26.22
N LEU A 235 22.04 25.25 25.68
CA LEU A 235 22.91 24.38 26.48
C LEU A 235 24.20 25.10 26.93
N ILE A 236 24.68 26.05 26.12
CA ILE A 236 25.92 26.79 26.41
C ILE A 236 25.74 27.82 27.53
N ALA A 237 24.64 28.58 27.51
CA ALA A 237 24.43 29.74 28.37
C ALA A 237 23.31 29.55 29.40
N TYR A 238 22.24 28.83 29.06
CA TYR A 238 21.00 28.80 29.86
C TYR A 238 20.71 27.44 30.50
N SER A 239 21.70 26.54 30.52
CA SER A 239 21.52 25.18 31.04
C SER A 239 21.61 25.03 32.56
N ASN A 240 21.95 26.11 33.29
CA ASN A 240 22.32 26.05 34.70
C ASN A 240 23.45 25.05 35.01
N GLY A 241 24.34 24.82 34.06
CA GLY A 241 25.48 23.91 34.22
C GLY A 241 25.16 22.44 33.89
N TYR A 242 23.95 22.14 33.43
CA TYR A 242 23.60 20.83 32.88
C TYR A 242 24.00 20.72 31.39
N ASP A 243 24.21 19.48 30.96
CA ASP A 243 24.45 19.04 29.60
C ASP A 243 23.67 17.73 29.35
N ASN A 244 23.68 17.19 28.14
CA ASN A 244 22.95 15.95 27.83
C ASN A 244 23.35 14.78 28.74
N ASN A 245 24.63 14.67 29.13
CA ASN A 245 25.11 13.58 29.99
C ASN A 245 24.61 13.71 31.44
N SER A 246 24.70 14.91 32.01
CA SER A 246 24.22 15.21 33.36
C SER A 246 22.70 15.22 33.44
N LEU A 247 21.98 15.55 32.37
CA LEU A 247 20.53 15.37 32.26
C LEU A 247 20.16 13.87 32.37
N ILE A 248 20.83 13.02 31.59
CA ILE A 248 20.61 11.56 31.67
C ILE A 248 20.98 11.04 33.06
N ALA A 249 22.09 11.48 33.64
CA ALA A 249 22.50 11.09 34.99
C ALA A 249 21.50 11.54 36.06
N TYR A 250 20.94 12.75 35.92
CA TYR A 250 19.90 13.27 36.80
C TYR A 250 18.60 12.47 36.68
N ALA A 251 18.15 12.18 35.45
CA ALA A 251 16.97 11.35 35.21
C ALA A 251 17.16 9.94 35.80
N ARG A 252 18.32 9.31 35.61
CA ARG A 252 18.68 8.00 36.19
C ARG A 252 18.74 8.00 37.72
N HIS A 253 19.08 9.13 38.32
CA HIS A 253 19.05 9.26 39.77
C HIS A 253 17.61 9.21 40.31
N LEU A 254 16.66 9.79 39.59
CA LEU A 254 15.24 9.82 39.96
C LEU A 254 14.53 8.51 39.61
N GLU A 255 14.78 7.96 38.42
CA GLU A 255 14.12 6.77 37.89
C GLU A 255 15.14 5.88 37.16
N LYS A 256 15.31 4.63 37.63
CA LYS A 256 16.43 3.77 37.21
C LYS A 256 16.13 2.83 36.04
N GLU A 257 14.88 2.38 35.90
CA GLU A 257 14.56 1.23 35.02
C GLU A 257 13.61 1.57 33.86
N ASP A 258 12.98 2.75 33.87
CA ASP A 258 11.90 3.09 32.91
C ASP A 258 12.08 4.49 32.29
N LEU A 259 13.26 4.71 31.72
CA LEU A 259 13.63 5.93 31.00
C LEU A 259 13.52 5.73 29.49
N LEU A 260 12.83 6.64 28.81
CA LEU A 260 12.80 6.74 27.35
C LEU A 260 13.57 7.98 26.89
N ILE A 261 14.73 7.78 26.26
CA ILE A 261 15.62 8.87 25.84
C ILE A 261 15.32 9.21 24.38
N ARG A 262 14.96 10.48 24.12
CA ARG A 262 14.75 10.97 22.75
C ARG A 262 15.95 11.79 22.30
N ALA A 263 16.68 11.29 21.30
CA ALA A 263 17.77 12.03 20.68
C ALA A 263 17.24 13.26 19.91
N HIS A 264 18.03 14.33 19.86
CA HIS A 264 17.72 15.47 19.01
C HIS A 264 18.16 15.17 17.57
N PRO A 265 17.31 15.35 16.53
CA PRO A 265 17.65 15.02 15.14
C PRO A 265 18.93 15.71 14.63
N ASN A 266 19.20 16.93 15.10
CA ASN A 266 20.37 17.73 14.73
C ASN A 266 21.55 17.62 15.74
N SER A 267 21.51 16.69 16.70
CA SER A 267 22.67 16.46 17.57
C SER A 267 23.80 15.82 16.77
N GLN A 268 25.05 16.16 17.11
CA GLN A 268 26.23 15.52 16.52
C GLN A 268 26.52 14.14 17.13
N PHE A 269 25.85 13.79 18.23
CA PHE A 269 26.11 12.60 19.02
C PHE A 269 24.84 11.76 19.21
N ALA A 270 24.94 10.46 18.93
CA ALA A 270 23.89 9.52 19.26
C ALA A 270 24.17 8.87 20.63
N PRO A 271 23.16 8.71 21.51
CA PRO A 271 23.31 7.95 22.74
C PRO A 271 23.66 6.49 22.43
N LYS A 272 24.62 5.91 23.16
CA LYS A 272 24.98 4.49 23.01
C LYS A 272 23.94 3.60 23.67
N THR A 273 23.56 2.52 23.00
CA THR A 273 22.61 1.48 23.44
C THR A 273 23.21 0.61 24.55
N THR A 274 23.29 1.15 25.76
CA THR A 274 23.79 0.40 26.92
C THR A 274 22.99 0.82 28.17
N ASP A 275 21.81 0.22 28.37
CA ASP A 275 20.96 0.29 29.59
C ASP A 275 19.76 1.26 29.59
N SER A 276 19.45 1.96 28.49
CA SER A 276 18.22 2.79 28.42
C SER A 276 17.64 2.74 27.00
N GLU A 277 16.31 2.77 26.90
CA GLU A 277 15.61 2.68 25.63
C GLU A 277 15.67 4.02 24.88
N ILE A 278 15.92 3.94 23.58
CA ILE A 278 15.99 5.11 22.70
C ILE A 278 14.67 5.22 21.93
N ASP A 279 14.06 6.40 22.00
CA ASP A 279 12.81 6.69 21.30
C ASP A 279 13.00 6.78 19.79
N ASP A 280 12.10 6.14 19.05
CA ASP A 280 12.01 6.10 17.59
C ASP A 280 10.76 6.79 17.03
N SER A 281 10.00 7.49 17.88
CA SER A 281 8.74 8.14 17.49
C SER A 281 8.94 9.16 16.36
N ALA A 282 8.01 9.20 15.41
CA ALA A 282 8.11 10.04 14.22
C ALA A 282 8.17 11.54 14.55
N ASN A 283 7.57 11.94 15.67
CA ASN A 283 7.56 13.32 16.15
C ASN A 283 7.53 13.38 17.69
N SER A 284 7.70 14.60 18.24
CA SER A 284 7.67 14.86 19.68
C SER A 284 6.31 14.58 20.32
N ILE A 285 5.19 14.74 19.59
CA ILE A 285 3.84 14.48 20.11
C ILE A 285 3.67 13.00 20.45
N GLU A 286 4.05 12.10 19.54
CA GLU A 286 4.00 10.65 19.77
C GLU A 286 4.91 10.23 20.92
N PHE A 287 6.12 10.79 21.00
CA PHE A 287 7.03 10.58 22.12
C PHE A 287 6.42 11.00 23.47
N ILE A 288 5.78 12.18 23.53
CA ILE A 288 5.06 12.66 24.71
C ILE A 288 3.86 11.75 25.03
N GLY A 289 3.21 11.19 24.01
CA GLY A 289 2.14 10.20 24.12
C GLY A 289 2.57 8.95 24.90
N LYS A 290 3.81 8.50 24.70
CA LYS A 290 4.41 7.35 25.40
C LYS A 290 4.80 7.62 26.86
N CYS A 291 5.00 8.89 27.25
CA CYS A 291 5.60 9.28 28.53
C CYS A 291 4.59 9.85 29.54
N ARG A 292 4.67 9.45 30.81
CA ARG A 292 3.90 10.08 31.91
C ARG A 292 4.47 11.43 32.36
N GLU A 293 5.79 11.53 32.41
CA GLU A 293 6.54 12.72 32.82
C GLU A 293 7.67 12.99 31.83
N ILE A 294 8.04 14.27 31.63
CA ILE A 294 9.17 14.70 30.82
C ILE A 294 10.18 15.43 31.72
N ILE A 295 11.46 15.05 31.64
CA ILE A 295 12.57 15.76 32.28
C ILE A 295 13.47 16.32 31.19
N THR A 296 13.66 17.64 31.17
CA THR A 296 14.47 18.34 30.16
C THR A 296 15.34 19.42 30.80
N ILE A 297 16.35 19.91 30.09
CA ILE A 297 17.07 21.12 30.51
C ILE A 297 16.16 22.32 30.19
N ASN A 298 15.93 22.60 28.92
CA ASN A 298 15.13 23.74 28.46
C ASN A 298 14.55 23.53 27.05
N SER A 299 14.30 22.28 26.65
CA SER A 299 13.77 21.94 25.33
C SER A 299 12.34 22.43 25.11
N SER A 300 11.98 22.78 23.86
CA SER A 300 10.60 23.07 23.43
C SER A 300 9.64 21.92 23.72
N VAL A 301 10.14 20.68 23.69
CA VAL A 301 9.39 19.47 24.05
C VAL A 301 8.80 19.55 25.46
N GLY A 302 9.45 20.31 26.37
CA GLY A 302 8.90 20.59 27.69
C GLY A 302 7.61 21.40 27.66
N LEU A 303 7.47 22.38 26.77
CA LEU A 303 6.21 23.10 26.58
C LEU A 303 5.16 22.22 25.89
N GLU A 304 5.55 21.48 24.86
CA GLU A 304 4.64 20.55 24.16
C GLU A 304 4.04 19.56 25.16
N ALA A 305 4.85 19.03 26.07
CA ALA A 305 4.41 18.12 27.12
C ALA A 305 3.36 18.75 28.06
N LEU A 306 3.45 20.06 28.34
CA LEU A 306 2.43 20.78 29.11
C LEU A 306 1.08 20.87 28.36
N LEU A 307 1.10 20.97 27.02
CA LEU A 307 -0.13 20.93 26.21
C LEU A 307 -0.82 19.56 26.27
N PHE A 308 -0.08 18.48 26.49
CA PHE A 308 -0.61 17.12 26.71
C PHE A 308 -0.74 16.75 28.19
N GLU A 309 -0.72 17.77 29.06
CA GLU A 309 -0.97 17.61 30.49
C GLU A 309 0.00 16.64 31.17
N ARG A 310 1.21 16.49 30.62
CA ARG A 310 2.28 15.72 31.25
C ARG A 310 2.95 16.54 32.35
N LYS A 311 3.48 15.85 33.35
CA LYS A 311 4.37 16.47 34.34
C LYS A 311 5.68 16.84 33.66
N VAL A 312 6.21 18.03 33.93
CA VAL A 312 7.45 18.53 33.32
C VAL A 312 8.41 19.03 34.38
N THR A 313 9.64 18.54 34.35
CA THR A 313 10.76 19.03 35.14
C THR A 313 11.76 19.70 34.20
N ALA A 314 11.97 21.01 34.33
CA ALA A 314 12.92 21.78 33.54
C ALA A 314 14.10 22.23 34.43
N LEU A 315 15.33 21.86 34.05
CA LEU A 315 16.54 22.10 34.86
C LEU A 315 17.29 23.39 34.50
N GLY A 316 17.16 23.83 33.25
CA GLY A 316 17.75 25.05 32.72
C GLY A 316 16.79 26.24 32.79
N ASP A 317 17.34 27.44 32.60
CA ASP A 317 16.55 28.65 32.38
C ASP A 317 15.81 28.56 31.04
N ASN A 318 14.52 28.92 31.06
CA ASN A 318 13.62 28.85 29.92
C ASN A 318 12.38 29.72 30.12
N SER A 319 11.76 30.12 29.01
CA SER A 319 10.61 31.03 29.00
C SER A 319 9.31 30.46 29.58
N PHE A 320 9.15 29.14 29.64
CA PHE A 320 7.90 28.49 30.10
C PHE A 320 7.97 27.99 31.54
N ALA A 321 9.11 28.11 32.22
CA ALA A 321 9.35 27.56 33.55
C ALA A 321 8.32 28.02 34.59
N PHE A 322 7.87 29.27 34.49
CA PHE A 322 6.88 29.84 35.41
C PHE A 322 5.50 29.16 35.34
N ILE A 323 5.19 28.41 34.28
CA ILE A 323 3.95 27.63 34.17
C ILE A 323 3.97 26.48 35.19
N ASN A 324 5.14 25.88 35.45
CA ASN A 324 5.31 24.81 36.45
C ASN A 324 5.21 25.30 37.90
N GLN A 325 5.23 26.62 38.12
CA GLN A 325 5.06 27.23 39.44
C GLN A 325 3.58 27.45 39.82
N ALA A 326 2.65 26.99 38.98
CA ALA A 326 1.22 27.15 39.22
C ALA A 326 0.76 26.50 40.53
N THR A 327 -0.11 27.17 41.27
CA THR A 327 -0.63 26.65 42.56
C THR A 327 -1.96 25.90 42.43
N SER A 328 -2.59 25.93 41.25
CA SER A 328 -3.83 25.23 40.92
C SER A 328 -3.91 24.95 39.42
N GLU A 329 -4.77 24.02 39.00
CA GLU A 329 -4.99 23.73 37.56
C GLU A 329 -5.48 24.98 36.81
N GLN A 330 -6.32 25.81 37.41
CA GLN A 330 -6.77 27.04 36.78
C GLN A 330 -5.62 28.05 36.60
N ASP A 331 -4.74 28.19 37.60
CA ASP A 331 -3.54 29.03 37.48
C ASP A 331 -2.61 28.50 36.38
N LYS A 332 -2.47 27.18 36.26
CA LYS A 332 -1.69 26.53 35.19
C LYS A 332 -2.27 26.84 33.81
N VAL A 333 -3.60 26.71 33.64
CA VAL A 333 -4.30 27.06 32.39
C VAL A 333 -4.14 28.55 32.07
N ASN A 334 -4.22 29.44 33.06
CA ASN A 334 -4.07 30.88 32.85
C ASN A 334 -2.64 31.25 32.41
N ARG A 335 -1.63 30.67 33.07
CA ARG A 335 -0.21 30.84 32.70
C ARG A 335 0.07 30.32 31.30
N LEU A 336 -0.44 29.12 30.98
CA LEU A 336 -0.30 28.51 29.66
C LEU A 336 -1.04 29.32 28.59
N GLY A 337 -2.25 29.79 28.87
CA GLY A 337 -3.03 30.65 27.99
C GLY A 337 -2.31 31.97 27.70
N PHE A 338 -1.81 32.67 28.73
CA PHE A 338 -0.98 33.86 28.54
C PHE A 338 0.26 33.56 27.69
N TYR A 339 0.96 32.47 28.00
CA TYR A 339 2.19 32.12 27.31
C TYR A 339 1.95 31.91 25.82
N LEU A 340 0.93 31.11 25.46
CA LEU A 340 0.63 30.77 24.07
C LEU A 340 0.08 31.95 23.27
N PHE A 341 -0.77 32.78 23.88
CA PHE A 341 -1.55 33.78 23.17
C PHE A 341 -0.99 35.21 23.25
N SER A 342 -0.20 35.54 24.27
CA SER A 342 0.32 36.88 24.52
C SER A 342 1.85 36.95 24.53
N TYR A 343 2.54 35.95 25.09
CA TYR A 343 4.00 35.92 25.10
C TYR A 343 4.55 35.43 23.76
N LEU A 344 4.13 34.25 23.31
CA LEU A 344 4.39 33.78 21.96
C LEU A 344 3.64 34.64 20.95
N ILE A 345 4.28 34.87 19.80
CA ILE A 345 3.72 35.67 18.71
C ILE A 345 3.56 34.78 17.47
N PRO A 346 2.65 35.12 16.53
CA PRO A 346 2.64 34.49 15.21
C PRO A 346 4.02 34.62 14.54
N PHE A 347 4.54 33.54 13.94
CA PHE A 347 5.91 33.49 13.42
C PHE A 347 6.32 34.70 12.56
N ASP A 348 5.52 35.04 11.53
CA ASP A 348 5.84 36.13 10.61
C ASP A 348 5.85 37.52 11.29
N ALA A 349 5.16 37.66 12.42
CA ALA A 349 5.13 38.93 13.16
C ALA A 349 6.51 39.32 13.71
N ALA A 350 7.39 38.34 13.99
CA ALA A 350 8.75 38.60 14.46
C ALA A 350 9.59 39.40 13.45
N PHE A 351 9.26 39.26 12.17
CA PHE A 351 10.00 39.87 11.05
C PHE A 351 9.30 41.11 10.49
N SER A 352 8.11 41.44 10.99
CA SER A 352 7.31 42.57 10.49
C SER A 352 7.72 43.90 11.15
N PRO A 353 8.23 44.90 10.37
CA PRO A 353 8.55 46.22 10.92
C PRO A 353 7.36 46.92 11.57
N SER A 354 6.14 46.67 11.05
CA SER A 354 4.92 47.25 11.59
C SER A 354 4.57 46.69 12.98
N TYR A 355 4.73 45.38 13.17
CA TYR A 355 4.53 44.73 14.47
C TYR A 355 5.59 45.16 15.48
N ILE A 356 6.86 45.24 15.05
CA ILE A 356 7.95 45.74 15.89
C ILE A 356 7.63 47.15 16.40
N ARG A 357 7.25 48.08 15.52
CA ARG A 357 6.90 49.45 15.93
C ARG A 357 5.65 49.52 16.79
N PHE A 358 4.66 48.65 16.55
CA PHE A 358 3.52 48.50 17.43
C PHE A 358 3.96 48.10 18.85
N ARG A 359 4.84 47.10 18.98
CA ARG A 359 5.37 46.67 20.28
C ARG A 359 6.22 47.73 20.97
N LEU A 360 6.93 48.57 20.22
CA LEU A 360 7.69 49.72 20.75
C LEU A 360 6.80 50.82 21.36
N GLN A 361 5.51 50.88 21.01
CA GLN A 361 4.56 51.79 21.64
C GLN A 361 4.14 51.32 23.05
N ASN A 362 4.70 50.21 23.53
CA ASN A 362 4.37 49.56 24.79
C ASN A 362 2.85 49.31 24.95
N PRO A 363 2.23 48.58 23.99
CA PRO A 363 0.81 48.28 24.03
C PRO A 363 0.49 47.38 25.23
N SER A 364 -0.74 47.46 25.71
CA SER A 364 -1.26 46.53 26.71
C SER A 364 -1.27 45.10 26.19
N GLU A 365 -1.22 44.11 27.09
CA GLU A 365 -1.33 42.69 26.71
C GLU A 365 -2.61 42.39 25.94
N LEU A 366 -3.69 43.14 26.22
CA LEU A 366 -4.95 43.03 25.51
C LEU A 366 -4.81 43.44 24.04
N GLU A 367 -4.13 44.55 23.77
CA GLU A 367 -3.86 45.02 22.40
C GLU A 367 -2.93 44.06 21.66
N ILE A 368 -1.92 43.51 22.34
CA ILE A 368 -1.03 42.48 21.79
C ILE A 368 -1.85 41.26 21.37
N LEU A 369 -2.70 40.76 22.27
CA LEU A 369 -3.56 39.62 21.99
C LEU A 369 -4.52 39.90 20.83
N LYS A 370 -5.15 41.07 20.79
CA LYS A 370 -6.03 41.47 19.68
C LYS A 370 -5.29 41.46 18.34
N TRP A 371 -4.03 41.93 18.33
CA TRP A 371 -3.20 41.86 17.14
C TRP A 371 -2.94 40.40 16.73
N HIS A 372 -2.55 39.53 17.68
CA HIS A 372 -2.29 38.12 17.40
C HIS A 372 -3.55 37.43 16.85
N MET A 373 -4.70 37.64 17.48
CA MET A 373 -5.99 37.09 17.02
C MET A 373 -6.34 37.54 15.61
N LYS A 374 -6.14 38.82 15.29
CA LYS A 374 -6.35 39.35 13.94
C LYS A 374 -5.48 38.63 12.91
N THR A 375 -4.22 38.38 13.24
CA THR A 375 -3.28 37.64 12.38
C THR A 375 -3.70 36.17 12.22
N TYR A 376 -4.24 35.55 13.26
CA TYR A 376 -4.85 34.22 13.18
C TYR A 376 -6.23 34.18 12.48
N GLY A 377 -6.75 35.33 12.04
CA GLY A 377 -8.02 35.45 11.31
C GLY A 377 -9.26 35.71 12.18
N TYR A 378 -9.07 36.03 13.45
CA TYR A 378 -10.13 36.27 14.43
C TYR A 378 -10.28 37.75 14.77
N ASP A 379 -11.47 38.31 14.56
CA ASP A 379 -11.82 39.65 15.05
C ASP A 379 -12.05 39.60 16.56
N SER A 380 -11.45 40.50 17.34
CA SER A 380 -11.54 40.54 18.80
C SER A 380 -11.74 41.95 19.37
N GLU A 381 -12.19 42.90 18.55
CA GLU A 381 -12.34 44.29 18.97
C GLU A 381 -13.36 44.48 20.11
N GLU A 382 -14.45 43.70 20.10
CA GLU A 382 -15.55 43.79 21.07
C GLU A 382 -15.21 43.21 22.46
N CYS A 383 -14.18 42.35 22.55
CA CYS A 383 -13.78 41.73 23.81
C CYS A 383 -12.95 42.69 24.66
N THR A 384 -13.13 42.61 25.98
CA THR A 384 -12.62 43.60 26.95
C THR A 384 -11.55 43.05 27.89
N SER A 385 -11.30 41.73 27.90
CA SER A 385 -10.28 41.09 28.73
C SER A 385 -9.53 39.96 28.00
N LEU A 386 -8.34 39.61 28.51
CA LEU A 386 -7.52 38.52 27.97
C LEU A 386 -8.25 37.17 28.03
N ALA A 387 -8.82 36.85 29.19
CA ALA A 387 -9.53 35.58 29.41
C ALA A 387 -10.76 35.44 28.52
N GLU A 388 -11.50 36.53 28.30
CA GLU A 388 -12.65 36.57 27.38
C GLU A 388 -12.22 36.29 25.94
N ILE A 389 -11.17 36.96 25.44
CA ILE A 389 -10.67 36.71 24.08
C ILE A 389 -10.21 35.25 23.93
N ILE A 390 -9.38 34.75 24.85
CA ILE A 390 -8.86 33.38 24.77
C ILE A 390 -10.02 32.37 24.80
N HIS A 391 -10.97 32.52 25.73
CA HIS A 391 -12.12 31.63 25.84
C HIS A 391 -13.00 31.68 24.58
N ASP A 392 -13.39 32.88 24.15
CA ASP A 392 -14.31 33.04 23.04
C ASP A 392 -13.68 32.58 21.73
N ARG A 393 -12.40 32.88 21.49
CA ARG A 393 -11.73 32.54 20.23
C ARG A 393 -11.34 31.07 20.14
N THR A 394 -10.93 30.44 21.24
CA THR A 394 -10.77 28.99 21.27
C THR A 394 -12.12 28.28 21.08
N THR A 395 -13.19 28.78 21.69
CA THR A 395 -14.54 28.24 21.52
C THR A 395 -15.07 28.46 20.10
N GLN A 396 -14.87 29.65 19.53
CA GLN A 396 -15.22 29.95 18.14
C GLN A 396 -14.48 29.03 17.17
N HIS A 397 -13.17 28.84 17.36
CA HIS A 397 -12.36 27.93 16.55
C HIS A 397 -12.92 26.50 16.56
N ILE A 398 -13.25 25.99 17.75
CA ILE A 398 -13.87 24.66 17.90
C ILE A 398 -15.23 24.61 17.21
N MET A 399 -16.07 25.65 17.35
CA MET A 399 -17.39 25.71 16.69
C MET A 399 -17.27 25.80 15.17
N GLU A 400 -16.28 26.51 14.64
CA GLU A 400 -15.96 26.55 13.22
C GLU A 400 -15.52 25.18 12.72
N LYS A 401 -14.65 24.49 13.45
CA LYS A 401 -14.22 23.11 13.15
C LYS A 401 -15.42 22.15 13.14
N ILE A 402 -16.32 22.25 14.13
CA ILE A 402 -17.57 21.46 14.19
C ILE A 402 -18.51 21.82 13.03
N ALA A 403 -18.66 23.10 12.68
CA ALA A 403 -19.53 23.55 11.59
C ALA A 403 -19.00 23.11 10.22
N GLN A 404 -17.67 23.14 10.03
CA GLN A 404 -17.00 22.61 8.85
C GLN A 404 -17.24 21.10 8.73
N LEU A 405 -17.06 20.35 9.83
CA LEU A 405 -17.36 18.93 9.88
C LEU A 405 -18.83 18.65 9.52
N ARG A 406 -19.78 19.45 10.05
CA ARG A 406 -21.21 19.32 9.76
C ARG A 406 -21.58 19.66 8.32
N ALA A 407 -21.02 20.73 7.75
CA ALA A 407 -21.28 21.15 6.37
C ALA A 407 -20.76 20.11 5.37
N HIS A 408 -19.56 19.59 5.63
CA HIS A 408 -18.99 18.50 4.85
C HIS A 408 -19.88 17.26 4.90
N MET A 409 -20.32 16.87 6.10
CA MET A 409 -21.22 15.73 6.29
C MET A 409 -22.57 15.93 5.57
N ALA A 410 -23.12 17.14 5.57
CA ALA A 410 -24.38 17.45 4.87
C ALA A 410 -24.24 17.41 3.33
N GLU A 411 -23.13 17.92 2.78
CA GLU A 411 -22.84 17.86 1.34
C GLU A 411 -22.61 16.41 0.87
N GLU A 412 -21.95 15.60 1.69
CA GLU A 412 -21.80 14.16 1.45
C GLU A 412 -23.15 13.44 1.47
N ILE A 413 -24.01 13.71 2.47
CA ILE A 413 -25.38 13.13 2.53
C ILE A 413 -26.20 13.50 1.29
N ALA A 414 -26.15 14.75 0.83
CA ALA A 414 -26.85 15.20 -0.37
C ALA A 414 -26.34 14.49 -1.63
N THR A 415 -25.02 14.33 -1.76
CA THR A 415 -24.38 13.64 -2.88
C THR A 415 -24.74 12.16 -2.90
N LEU A 416 -24.80 11.52 -1.73
CA LEU A 416 -25.22 10.13 -1.59
C LEU A 416 -26.70 9.93 -1.93
N THR A 417 -27.55 10.86 -1.50
CA THR A 417 -28.99 10.82 -1.80
C THR A 417 -29.23 10.91 -3.32
N ALA A 418 -28.54 11.83 -4.00
CA ALA A 418 -28.62 11.97 -5.46
C ALA A 418 -28.07 10.73 -6.20
N ALA A 419 -26.95 10.16 -5.73
CA ALA A 419 -26.38 8.94 -6.30
C ALA A 419 -27.33 7.74 -6.16
N ASN A 420 -27.98 7.58 -5.00
CA ASN A 420 -28.92 6.49 -4.76
C ASN A 420 -30.19 6.62 -5.63
N GLN A 421 -30.73 7.83 -5.81
CA GLN A 421 -31.86 8.05 -6.72
C GLN A 421 -31.51 7.70 -8.18
N ARG A 422 -30.29 8.01 -8.62
CA ARG A 422 -29.83 7.69 -9.97
C ARG A 422 -29.67 6.18 -10.19
N ILE A 423 -29.06 5.48 -9.23
CA ILE A 423 -28.91 4.02 -9.26
C ILE A 423 -30.29 3.34 -9.33
N LEU A 424 -31.27 3.82 -8.54
CA LEU A 424 -32.64 3.30 -8.58
C LEU A 424 -33.28 3.46 -9.96
N SER A 425 -33.10 4.62 -10.60
CA SER A 425 -33.64 4.87 -11.96
C SER A 425 -32.97 4.01 -13.03
N GLU A 426 -31.65 3.80 -12.94
CA GLU A 426 -30.88 2.97 -13.88
C GLU A 426 -31.28 1.49 -13.75
N HIS A 427 -31.53 1.00 -12.52
CA HIS A 427 -32.04 -0.36 -12.30
C HIS A 427 -33.47 -0.56 -12.80
N GLN A 428 -34.36 0.42 -12.60
CA GLN A 428 -35.73 0.36 -13.13
C GLN A 428 -35.75 0.29 -14.67
N GLN A 429 -34.84 1.01 -15.33
CA GLN A 429 -34.72 0.97 -16.79
C GLN A 429 -34.16 -0.39 -17.27
N ALA A 430 -33.11 -0.90 -16.65
CA ALA A 430 -32.52 -2.18 -17.02
C ALA A 430 -33.51 -3.35 -16.86
N LEU A 431 -34.36 -3.31 -15.84
CA LEU A 431 -35.41 -4.32 -15.64
C LEU A 431 -36.47 -4.29 -16.74
N ALA A 432 -36.86 -3.09 -17.20
CA ALA A 432 -37.80 -2.95 -18.32
C ALA A 432 -37.22 -3.49 -19.64
N GLU A 433 -35.93 -3.26 -19.89
CA GLU A 433 -35.22 -3.78 -21.06
C GLU A 433 -35.12 -5.32 -21.02
N GLN A 434 -34.78 -5.91 -19.86
CA GLN A 434 -34.76 -7.37 -19.69
C GLN A 434 -36.14 -8.02 -19.90
N GLN A 435 -37.22 -7.38 -19.41
CA GLN A 435 -38.59 -7.87 -19.62
C GLN A 435 -38.96 -7.93 -21.10
N GLN A 436 -38.53 -6.94 -21.87
CA GLN A 436 -38.77 -6.90 -23.31
C GLN A 436 -38.00 -8.01 -24.03
N THR A 437 -36.71 -8.18 -23.74
CA THR A 437 -35.87 -9.21 -24.36
C THR A 437 -36.39 -10.62 -24.07
N LEU A 438 -36.87 -10.89 -22.85
CA LEU A 438 -37.44 -12.19 -22.50
C LEU A 438 -38.72 -12.48 -23.32
N ALA A 439 -39.58 -11.48 -23.51
CA ALA A 439 -40.79 -11.62 -24.32
C ALA A 439 -40.46 -11.92 -25.80
N GLU A 440 -39.43 -11.28 -26.36
CA GLU A 440 -38.95 -11.52 -27.72
C GLU A 440 -38.37 -12.94 -27.87
N GLN A 441 -37.59 -13.41 -26.89
CA GLN A 441 -37.03 -14.78 -26.88
C GLN A 441 -38.11 -15.86 -26.77
N GLN A 442 -39.12 -15.65 -25.93
CA GLN A 442 -40.26 -16.58 -25.80
C GLN A 442 -41.06 -16.68 -27.09
N HIS A 443 -41.24 -15.57 -27.82
CA HIS A 443 -41.91 -15.57 -29.12
C HIS A 443 -41.09 -16.31 -30.19
N ALA A 444 -39.79 -16.05 -30.27
CA ALA A 444 -38.89 -16.71 -31.23
C ALA A 444 -38.82 -18.23 -31.00
N LEU A 445 -38.76 -18.67 -29.74
CA LEU A 445 -38.77 -20.09 -29.39
C LEU A 445 -40.08 -20.77 -29.80
N ALA A 446 -41.22 -20.10 -29.67
CA ALA A 446 -42.52 -20.64 -30.05
C ALA A 446 -42.66 -20.81 -31.58
N GLU A 447 -42.14 -19.86 -32.38
CA GLU A 447 -42.13 -19.97 -33.84
C GLU A 447 -41.22 -21.10 -34.34
N GLN A 448 -39.99 -21.17 -33.82
CA GLN A 448 -38.99 -22.18 -34.20
C GLN A 448 -39.48 -23.61 -33.90
N MET A 449 -40.15 -23.78 -32.75
CA MET A 449 -40.71 -25.07 -32.32
C MET A 449 -41.90 -25.53 -33.18
N SER A 450 -42.63 -24.60 -33.81
CA SER A 450 -43.79 -24.91 -34.66
C SER A 450 -43.39 -25.37 -36.07
N GLU A 451 -42.37 -24.75 -36.68
CA GLU A 451 -41.94 -25.07 -38.05
C GLU A 451 -41.06 -26.32 -38.14
N GLU A 452 -40.10 -26.50 -37.23
CA GLU A 452 -39.16 -27.63 -37.27
C GLU A 452 -39.82 -28.96 -36.87
N ILE A 453 -40.67 -28.98 -35.84
CA ILE A 453 -41.33 -30.23 -35.40
C ILE A 453 -42.29 -30.75 -36.49
N ALA A 454 -43.00 -29.86 -37.19
CA ALA A 454 -43.96 -30.27 -38.22
C ALA A 454 -43.27 -30.88 -39.46
N THR A 455 -42.14 -30.32 -39.89
CA THR A 455 -41.40 -30.80 -41.07
C THR A 455 -40.59 -32.07 -40.76
N LEU A 456 -39.92 -32.14 -39.61
CA LEU A 456 -39.13 -33.31 -39.21
C LEU A 456 -40.00 -34.53 -38.87
N THR A 457 -41.15 -34.35 -38.22
CA THR A 457 -42.04 -35.49 -37.88
C THR A 457 -42.61 -36.13 -39.14
N ALA A 458 -42.98 -35.33 -40.15
CA ALA A 458 -43.50 -35.82 -41.42
C ALA A 458 -42.42 -36.54 -42.26
N ALA A 459 -41.19 -36.01 -42.28
CA ALA A 459 -40.07 -36.63 -43.00
C ALA A 459 -39.62 -37.96 -42.34
N ASN A 460 -39.47 -37.96 -41.02
CA ASN A 460 -39.02 -39.14 -40.27
C ASN A 460 -40.07 -40.27 -40.26
N GLN A 461 -41.36 -39.96 -40.19
CA GLN A 461 -42.41 -40.99 -40.31
C GLN A 461 -42.42 -41.65 -41.70
N ARG A 462 -42.13 -40.89 -42.75
CA ARG A 462 -42.06 -41.41 -44.13
C ARG A 462 -40.88 -42.36 -44.29
N ILE A 463 -39.68 -41.92 -43.91
CA ILE A 463 -38.44 -42.70 -44.01
C ILE A 463 -38.52 -43.97 -43.15
N LEU A 464 -39.05 -43.89 -41.93
CA LEU A 464 -39.21 -45.05 -41.05
C LEU A 464 -40.18 -46.09 -41.64
N SER A 465 -41.26 -45.65 -42.27
CA SER A 465 -42.22 -46.54 -42.92
C SER A 465 -41.63 -47.26 -44.14
N GLU A 466 -40.83 -46.54 -44.95
CA GLU A 466 -40.16 -47.10 -46.12
C GLU A 466 -39.07 -48.10 -45.71
N HIS A 467 -38.30 -47.80 -44.66
CA HIS A 467 -37.29 -48.72 -44.13
C HIS A 467 -37.88 -49.96 -43.47
N GLN A 468 -38.98 -49.84 -42.71
CA GLN A 468 -39.66 -51.00 -42.12
C GLN A 468 -40.24 -51.92 -43.20
N GLN A 469 -40.78 -51.36 -44.29
CA GLN A 469 -41.29 -52.14 -45.40
C GLN A 469 -40.17 -52.87 -46.14
N ALA A 470 -39.05 -52.19 -46.44
CA ALA A 470 -37.89 -52.80 -47.09
C ALA A 470 -37.26 -53.93 -46.25
N LEU A 471 -37.19 -53.75 -44.93
CA LEU A 471 -36.68 -54.75 -43.99
C LEU A 471 -37.59 -55.99 -43.93
N ALA A 472 -38.91 -55.80 -43.93
CA ALA A 472 -39.87 -56.89 -43.93
C ALA A 472 -39.81 -57.70 -45.25
N GLU A 473 -39.69 -57.03 -46.40
CA GLU A 473 -39.53 -57.68 -47.70
C GLU A 473 -38.23 -58.50 -47.77
N GLN A 474 -37.11 -57.98 -47.26
CA GLN A 474 -35.85 -58.73 -47.20
C GLN A 474 -35.91 -59.92 -46.25
N GLN A 475 -36.51 -59.78 -45.06
CA GLN A 475 -36.66 -60.89 -44.11
C GLN A 475 -37.53 -62.02 -44.67
N GLN A 476 -38.61 -61.66 -45.38
CA GLN A 476 -39.44 -62.64 -46.08
C GLN A 476 -38.65 -63.37 -47.17
N THR A 477 -37.89 -62.62 -48.00
CA THR A 477 -37.06 -63.20 -49.07
C THR A 477 -35.99 -64.14 -48.50
N LEU A 478 -35.36 -63.78 -47.37
CA LEU A 478 -34.37 -64.60 -46.69
C LEU A 478 -34.99 -65.90 -46.13
N ALA A 479 -36.20 -65.81 -45.56
CA ALA A 479 -36.93 -66.98 -45.06
C ALA A 479 -37.33 -67.93 -46.19
N GLU A 480 -37.79 -67.40 -47.33
CA GLU A 480 -38.12 -68.19 -48.52
C GLU A 480 -36.88 -68.87 -49.12
N GLN A 481 -35.73 -68.19 -49.16
CA GLN A 481 -34.47 -68.78 -49.62
C GLN A 481 -33.96 -69.87 -48.67
N GLN A 482 -34.04 -69.67 -47.36
CA GLN A 482 -33.67 -70.68 -46.36
C GLN A 482 -34.57 -71.93 -46.44
N HIS A 483 -35.87 -71.74 -46.67
CA HIS A 483 -36.81 -72.83 -46.87
C HIS A 483 -36.50 -73.60 -48.16
N THR A 484 -36.25 -72.89 -49.27
CA THR A 484 -35.90 -73.50 -50.56
C THR A 484 -34.58 -74.27 -50.46
N LEU A 485 -33.60 -73.75 -49.70
CA LEU A 485 -32.33 -74.42 -49.43
C LEU A 485 -32.53 -75.72 -48.64
N ALA A 486 -33.39 -75.69 -47.61
CA ALA A 486 -33.70 -76.87 -46.80
C ALA A 486 -34.43 -77.95 -47.62
N GLU A 487 -35.39 -77.57 -48.47
CA GLU A 487 -36.09 -78.50 -49.37
C GLU A 487 -35.13 -79.10 -50.43
N GLN A 488 -34.26 -78.30 -51.02
CA GLN A 488 -33.24 -78.79 -51.96
C GLN A 488 -32.26 -79.75 -51.29
N GLN A 489 -31.80 -79.45 -50.06
CA GLN A 489 -30.94 -80.35 -49.29
C GLN A 489 -31.64 -81.68 -48.97
N GLN A 490 -32.95 -81.66 -48.73
CA GLN A 490 -33.73 -82.87 -48.45
C GLN A 490 -33.94 -83.73 -49.72
N VAL A 491 -34.21 -83.13 -50.87
CA VAL A 491 -34.39 -83.85 -52.15
C VAL A 491 -33.07 -84.39 -52.72
N LEU A 492 -31.95 -83.68 -52.52
CA LEU A 492 -30.62 -84.11 -52.99
C LEU A 492 -29.95 -85.16 -52.09
N ALA A 493 -30.34 -85.26 -50.81
CA ALA A 493 -29.89 -86.33 -49.91
C ALA A 493 -30.35 -87.72 -50.36
N GLU A 494 -31.41 -87.82 -51.18
CA GLU A 494 -31.92 -89.07 -51.72
C GLU A 494 -31.25 -89.53 -53.03
N GLN A 495 -30.39 -88.70 -53.68
CA GLN A 495 -29.88 -88.98 -55.04
C GLN A 495 -28.35 -89.20 -55.22
N HIS A 496 -27.54 -89.27 -54.16
CA HIS A 496 -26.11 -89.65 -54.22
C HIS A 496 -25.29 -89.01 -55.38
N LEU A 497 -25.28 -87.67 -55.47
CA LEU A 497 -24.39 -86.92 -56.38
C LEU A 497 -23.59 -85.88 -55.58
N SER A 498 -22.29 -86.11 -55.38
CA SER A 498 -21.47 -85.39 -54.38
C SER A 498 -20.92 -84.02 -54.82
N ASP A 499 -20.79 -83.76 -56.13
CA ASP A 499 -20.02 -82.59 -56.60
C ASP A 499 -20.89 -81.34 -56.89
N GLU A 500 -22.17 -81.50 -57.27
CA GLU A 500 -23.10 -80.37 -57.41
C GLU A 500 -23.48 -79.76 -56.04
N ILE A 501 -23.49 -80.57 -54.99
CA ILE A 501 -23.82 -80.18 -53.62
C ILE A 501 -22.80 -79.18 -53.05
N ALA A 502 -21.50 -79.36 -53.33
CA ALA A 502 -20.46 -78.46 -52.83
C ALA A 502 -20.54 -77.06 -53.48
N THR A 503 -20.87 -77.00 -54.77
CA THR A 503 -20.88 -75.76 -55.54
C THR A 503 -22.10 -74.89 -55.22
N LEU A 504 -23.29 -75.50 -55.08
CA LEU A 504 -24.51 -74.79 -54.67
C LEU A 504 -24.44 -74.30 -53.22
N THR A 505 -23.87 -75.10 -52.32
CA THR A 505 -23.70 -74.71 -50.90
C THR A 505 -22.76 -73.52 -50.76
N ALA A 506 -21.64 -73.49 -51.51
CA ALA A 506 -20.71 -72.37 -51.51
C ALA A 506 -21.34 -71.08 -52.09
N THR A 507 -22.17 -71.21 -53.13
CA THR A 507 -22.85 -70.05 -53.75
C THR A 507 -23.90 -69.47 -52.80
N ASN A 508 -24.69 -70.32 -52.14
CA ASN A 508 -25.71 -69.87 -51.19
C ASN A 508 -25.11 -69.29 -49.91
N GLN A 509 -23.98 -69.81 -49.43
CA GLN A 509 -23.24 -69.19 -48.32
C GLN A 509 -22.72 -67.79 -48.68
N ARG A 510 -22.28 -67.57 -49.91
CA ARG A 510 -21.83 -66.26 -50.38
C ARG A 510 -22.97 -65.25 -50.46
N ILE A 511 -24.12 -65.62 -51.02
CA ILE A 511 -25.31 -64.76 -51.08
C ILE A 511 -25.80 -64.42 -49.65
N LEU A 512 -25.76 -65.38 -48.73
CA LEU A 512 -26.12 -65.14 -47.33
C LEU A 512 -25.17 -64.13 -46.65
N SER A 513 -23.88 -64.20 -46.94
CA SER A 513 -22.86 -63.26 -46.45
C SER A 513 -23.10 -61.84 -47.00
N GLU A 514 -23.36 -61.71 -48.30
CA GLU A 514 -23.61 -60.42 -48.95
C GLU A 514 -24.91 -59.77 -48.41
N HIS A 515 -25.95 -60.56 -48.12
CA HIS A 515 -27.16 -60.06 -47.45
C HIS A 515 -26.94 -59.68 -45.97
N GLN A 516 -26.09 -60.39 -45.25
CA GLN A 516 -25.75 -60.03 -43.87
C GLN A 516 -24.94 -58.74 -43.78
N GLU A 517 -24.04 -58.48 -44.73
CA GLU A 517 -23.32 -57.20 -44.82
C GLU A 517 -24.26 -56.03 -45.15
N ALA A 518 -25.17 -56.18 -46.13
CA ALA A 518 -26.14 -55.14 -46.47
C ALA A 518 -27.09 -54.80 -45.29
N LEU A 519 -27.46 -55.80 -44.49
CA LEU A 519 -28.28 -55.61 -43.29
C LEU A 519 -27.52 -54.85 -42.19
N ALA A 520 -26.21 -55.12 -42.04
CA ALA A 520 -25.35 -54.42 -41.09
C ALA A 520 -25.16 -52.94 -41.49
N GLU A 521 -24.98 -52.63 -42.77
CA GLU A 521 -24.86 -51.24 -43.26
C GLU A 521 -26.16 -50.43 -43.01
N GLN A 522 -27.33 -51.03 -43.22
CA GLN A 522 -28.60 -50.37 -42.90
C GLN A 522 -28.80 -50.15 -41.39
N GLN A 523 -28.34 -51.08 -40.54
CA GLN A 523 -28.40 -50.90 -39.09
C GLN A 523 -27.50 -49.76 -38.61
N VAL A 524 -26.33 -49.57 -39.21
CA VAL A 524 -25.44 -48.43 -38.93
C VAL A 524 -26.11 -47.12 -39.33
N THR A 525 -26.68 -47.04 -40.53
CA THR A 525 -27.36 -45.82 -41.01
C THR A 525 -28.56 -45.44 -40.12
N LEU A 526 -29.32 -46.42 -39.63
CA LEU A 526 -30.43 -46.19 -38.71
C LEU A 526 -29.95 -45.68 -37.34
N ALA A 527 -28.81 -46.19 -36.86
CA ALA A 527 -28.21 -45.74 -35.60
C ALA A 527 -27.71 -44.29 -35.69
N GLU A 528 -27.09 -43.91 -36.81
CA GLU A 528 -26.64 -42.53 -37.06
C GLU A 528 -27.82 -41.54 -37.09
N GLN A 529 -28.95 -41.91 -37.71
CA GLN A 529 -30.16 -41.08 -37.73
C GLN A 529 -30.82 -40.96 -36.35
N GLN A 530 -30.80 -42.02 -35.54
CA GLN A 530 -31.29 -41.98 -34.15
C GLN A 530 -30.42 -41.08 -33.27
N GLN A 531 -29.10 -41.09 -33.50
CA GLN A 531 -28.17 -40.21 -32.80
C GLN A 531 -28.41 -38.73 -33.16
N ALA A 532 -28.57 -38.40 -34.44
CA ALA A 532 -28.86 -37.02 -34.87
C ALA A 532 -30.17 -36.48 -34.28
N LEU A 533 -31.21 -37.32 -34.17
CA LEU A 533 -32.48 -36.93 -33.54
C LEU A 533 -32.34 -36.70 -32.03
N ALA A 534 -31.51 -37.49 -31.35
CA ALA A 534 -31.22 -37.32 -29.92
C ALA A 534 -30.44 -36.02 -29.64
N GLU A 535 -29.46 -35.69 -30.49
CA GLU A 535 -28.69 -34.44 -30.41
C GLU A 535 -29.60 -33.21 -30.58
N GLN A 536 -30.56 -33.26 -31.52
CA GLN A 536 -31.50 -32.15 -31.75
C GLN A 536 -32.53 -32.01 -30.61
N GLN A 537 -32.98 -33.12 -30.00
CA GLN A 537 -33.83 -33.09 -28.80
C GLN A 537 -33.08 -32.52 -27.58
N HIS A 538 -31.78 -32.80 -27.47
CA HIS A 538 -30.93 -32.25 -26.43
C HIS A 538 -30.82 -30.72 -26.56
N ALA A 539 -30.54 -30.21 -27.77
CA ALA A 539 -30.44 -28.78 -28.03
C ALA A 539 -31.75 -28.01 -27.70
N LEU A 540 -32.91 -28.57 -28.03
CA LEU A 540 -34.21 -27.96 -27.70
C LEU A 540 -34.48 -27.95 -26.19
N THR A 541 -33.97 -28.96 -25.46
CA THR A 541 -34.10 -29.06 -24.01
C THR A 541 -33.21 -28.03 -23.31
N GLU A 542 -31.99 -27.83 -23.80
CA GLU A 542 -31.08 -26.77 -23.34
C GLU A 542 -31.68 -25.38 -23.56
N GLN A 543 -32.27 -25.13 -24.72
CA GLN A 543 -32.87 -23.83 -25.04
C GLN A 543 -34.09 -23.51 -24.15
N ARG A 544 -34.90 -24.53 -23.79
CA ARG A 544 -35.99 -24.39 -22.81
C ARG A 544 -35.48 -24.11 -21.40
N ALA A 545 -34.42 -24.80 -20.98
CA ALA A 545 -33.80 -24.57 -19.68
C ALA A 545 -33.27 -23.13 -19.55
N LEU A 546 -32.69 -22.58 -20.62
CA LEU A 546 -32.18 -21.21 -20.65
C LEU A 546 -33.31 -20.16 -20.48
N VAL A 547 -34.49 -20.41 -21.06
CA VAL A 547 -35.66 -19.51 -20.90
C VAL A 547 -36.24 -19.58 -19.50
N GLU A 548 -36.29 -20.76 -18.87
CA GLU A 548 -36.70 -20.92 -17.47
C GLU A 548 -35.72 -20.22 -16.51
N GLU A 549 -34.41 -20.34 -16.77
CA GLU A 549 -33.37 -19.67 -15.98
C GLU A 549 -33.49 -18.14 -16.07
N ASN A 550 -33.67 -17.60 -17.27
CA ASN A 550 -33.88 -16.16 -17.45
C ASN A 550 -35.17 -15.65 -16.78
N GLN A 551 -36.22 -16.47 -16.73
CA GLN A 551 -37.47 -16.10 -16.06
C GLN A 551 -37.32 -16.10 -14.53
N GLN A 552 -36.56 -17.05 -13.96
CA GLN A 552 -36.22 -17.05 -12.54
C GLN A 552 -35.33 -15.87 -12.16
N LEU A 553 -34.36 -15.50 -13.02
CA LEU A 553 -33.50 -14.34 -12.80
C LEU A 553 -34.30 -13.03 -12.76
N LEU A 554 -35.33 -12.91 -13.61
CA LEU A 554 -36.21 -11.75 -13.66
C LEU A 554 -37.05 -11.59 -12.38
N GLU A 555 -37.59 -12.70 -11.84
CA GLU A 555 -38.32 -12.70 -10.56
C GLU A 555 -37.42 -12.33 -9.38
N GLN A 556 -36.17 -12.82 -9.39
CA GLN A 556 -35.17 -12.45 -8.37
C GLN A 556 -34.82 -10.96 -8.45
N ASN A 557 -34.65 -10.40 -9.66
CA ASN A 557 -34.37 -8.97 -9.85
C ASN A 557 -35.54 -8.08 -9.44
N GLN A 558 -36.79 -8.48 -9.69
CA GLN A 558 -37.98 -7.75 -9.19
C GLN A 558 -38.01 -7.70 -7.67
N LYS A 559 -37.73 -8.83 -7.01
CA LYS A 559 -37.72 -8.91 -5.55
C LYS A 559 -36.59 -8.08 -4.93
N LEU A 560 -35.42 -8.05 -5.57
CA LEU A 560 -34.29 -7.23 -5.16
C LEU A 560 -34.61 -5.72 -5.28
N LEU A 561 -35.38 -5.33 -6.30
CA LEU A 561 -35.83 -3.94 -6.49
C LEU A 561 -36.81 -3.51 -5.39
N GLU A 562 -37.77 -4.36 -5.02
CA GLU A 562 -38.69 -4.10 -3.90
C GLU A 562 -37.94 -3.94 -2.57
N GLU A 563 -36.93 -4.80 -2.30
CA GLU A 563 -36.08 -4.69 -1.12
C GLU A 563 -35.25 -3.39 -1.11
N GLN A 564 -34.77 -2.94 -2.27
CA GLN A 564 -34.06 -1.66 -2.40
C GLN A 564 -34.99 -0.45 -2.20
N GLU A 565 -36.22 -0.50 -2.69
CA GLU A 565 -37.23 0.55 -2.47
C GLU A 565 -37.63 0.67 -0.99
N ASP A 566 -37.75 -0.46 -0.29
CA ASP A 566 -38.02 -0.48 1.15
C ASP A 566 -36.83 -0.01 2.00
N LEU A 567 -35.59 -0.34 1.59
CA LEU A 567 -34.38 0.25 2.17
C LEU A 567 -34.32 1.76 1.95
N ALA A 568 -34.68 2.25 0.75
CA ALA A 568 -34.72 3.68 0.45
C ALA A 568 -35.78 4.41 1.29
N ARG A 569 -36.96 3.80 1.51
CA ARG A 569 -38.00 4.32 2.41
C ARG A 569 -37.55 4.38 3.87
N ASN A 570 -36.90 3.32 4.37
CA ASN A 570 -36.39 3.30 5.75
C ASN A 570 -35.26 4.32 5.95
N ASN A 571 -34.37 4.47 4.97
CA ASN A 571 -33.33 5.51 5.00
C ASN A 571 -33.92 6.92 4.96
N ALA A 572 -34.98 7.16 4.18
CA ALA A 572 -35.69 8.44 4.16
C ALA A 572 -36.35 8.76 5.51
N LEU A 573 -36.92 7.77 6.19
CA LEU A 573 -37.48 7.92 7.55
C LEU A 573 -36.40 8.22 8.59
N ILE A 574 -35.23 7.56 8.50
CA ILE A 574 -34.08 7.82 9.36
C ILE A 574 -33.56 9.24 9.13
N VAL A 575 -33.42 9.67 7.87
CA VAL A 575 -33.02 11.03 7.51
C VAL A 575 -34.05 12.04 8.02
N GLU A 576 -35.35 11.80 7.86
CA GLU A 576 -36.40 12.68 8.38
C GLU A 576 -36.36 12.77 9.92
N GLN A 577 -36.04 11.67 10.61
CA GLN A 577 -35.87 11.63 12.05
C GLN A 577 -34.63 12.41 12.50
N TYR A 578 -33.51 12.30 11.76
CA TYR A 578 -32.33 13.15 11.98
C TYR A 578 -32.60 14.62 11.65
N GLU A 579 -33.34 14.93 10.60
CA GLU A 579 -33.76 16.29 10.26
C GLU A 579 -34.70 16.89 11.30
N ARG A 580 -35.57 16.09 11.92
CA ARG A 580 -36.38 16.53 13.07
C ARG A 580 -35.52 16.80 14.28
N ASN A 581 -34.58 15.91 14.61
CA ASN A 581 -33.65 16.14 15.72
C ASN A 581 -32.77 17.38 15.48
N ILE A 582 -32.35 17.62 14.23
CA ILE A 582 -31.62 18.82 13.82
C ILE A 582 -32.54 20.05 13.89
N ARG A 583 -33.81 19.96 13.46
CA ARG A 583 -34.78 21.05 13.58
C ARG A 583 -35.11 21.39 15.04
N ASP A 584 -35.21 20.41 15.90
CA ASP A 584 -35.44 20.59 17.34
C ASP A 584 -34.22 21.22 18.01
N GLU A 585 -33.00 20.85 17.60
CA GLU A 585 -31.79 21.53 18.06
C GLU A 585 -31.56 22.91 17.42
N GLN A 586 -32.00 23.12 16.18
CA GLN A 586 -32.07 24.44 15.56
C GLN A 586 -33.13 25.32 16.24
N ALA A 587 -34.22 24.76 16.75
CA ALA A 587 -35.23 25.50 17.52
C ALA A 587 -34.70 25.85 18.92
N ARG A 588 -33.96 24.94 19.57
CA ARG A 588 -33.18 25.26 20.79
C ARG A 588 -32.14 26.35 20.54
N LEU A 589 -31.36 26.24 19.46
CA LEU A 589 -30.38 27.24 19.06
C LEU A 589 -31.04 28.55 18.61
N ALA A 590 -32.16 28.54 17.91
CA ALA A 590 -32.91 29.75 17.55
C ALA A 590 -33.52 30.42 18.78
N THR A 591 -33.85 29.67 19.83
CA THR A 591 -34.24 30.21 21.14
C THR A 591 -33.05 30.92 21.81
N ILE A 592 -31.84 30.38 21.68
CA ILE A 592 -30.58 30.99 22.15
C ILE A 592 -30.16 32.21 21.29
N LEU A 593 -30.29 32.11 19.96
CA LEU A 593 -29.92 33.13 18.96
C LEU A 593 -31.02 34.19 18.75
N SER A 594 -32.23 34.00 19.29
CA SER A 594 -33.27 35.03 19.35
C SER A 594 -33.22 35.85 20.64
N SER A 595 -32.28 35.52 21.53
CA SER A 595 -31.88 36.38 22.64
C SER A 595 -31.41 37.73 22.12
N SER A 596 -31.62 38.75 22.94
CA SER A 596 -31.58 40.17 22.56
C SER A 596 -30.27 40.62 21.90
N SER A 597 -29.17 39.91 22.15
CA SER A 597 -27.82 40.23 21.64
C SER A 597 -27.61 39.86 20.17
N TRP A 598 -28.25 38.80 19.66
CA TRP A 598 -27.94 38.25 18.33
C TRP A 598 -28.76 38.85 17.17
N LYS A 599 -29.85 39.57 17.47
CA LYS A 599 -30.72 40.18 16.44
C LYS A 599 -30.10 41.39 15.73
N VAL A 600 -29.01 41.94 16.27
CA VAL A 600 -28.41 43.21 15.81
C VAL A 600 -27.40 43.02 14.67
N THR A 601 -26.72 41.87 14.55
CA THR A 601 -25.52 41.74 13.70
C THR A 601 -25.70 40.88 12.43
N LYS A 602 -26.92 40.38 12.19
CA LYS A 602 -27.23 39.39 11.15
C LYS A 602 -27.03 39.82 9.66
N PRO A 603 -27.22 41.08 9.24
CA PRO A 603 -27.19 41.39 7.79
C PRO A 603 -25.79 41.61 7.19
N LEU A 604 -24.72 41.75 7.99
CA LEU A 604 -23.40 42.17 7.50
C LEU A 604 -22.43 41.02 7.18
N ARG A 605 -22.82 39.76 7.41
CA ARG A 605 -21.92 38.60 7.32
C ARG A 605 -22.12 37.70 6.10
N TYR A 606 -22.66 38.21 5.00
CA TYR A 606 -22.79 37.41 3.77
C TYR A 606 -22.27 38.16 2.54
N SER A 607 -21.01 37.88 2.16
CA SER A 607 -20.64 37.60 0.76
C SER A 607 -19.15 37.35 0.56
N ARG A 608 -18.89 36.32 -0.26
CA ARG A 608 -17.78 36.16 -1.23
C ARG A 608 -16.37 35.74 -0.81
N ARG A 609 -15.95 35.75 0.46
CA ARG A 609 -14.56 35.29 0.79
C ARG A 609 -14.42 33.85 1.25
N VAL A 610 -15.51 33.15 1.52
CA VAL A 610 -15.51 31.73 1.93
C VAL A 610 -15.29 30.77 0.75
N ALA A 611 -15.61 31.19 -0.48
CA ALA A 611 -15.49 30.33 -1.66
C ALA A 611 -14.04 30.11 -2.16
N ALA A 612 -13.07 30.94 -1.75
CA ALA A 612 -11.70 30.84 -2.25
C ALA A 612 -10.78 29.98 -1.35
N THR A 613 -11.05 29.93 -0.05
CA THR A 613 -10.25 29.15 0.91
C THR A 613 -10.77 27.72 1.08
N LEU A 614 -12.03 27.47 0.71
CA LEU A 614 -12.66 26.12 0.67
C LEU A 614 -12.06 25.17 -0.38
N LEU A 615 -11.27 25.67 -1.33
CA LEU A 615 -10.73 24.86 -2.44
C LEU A 615 -9.33 24.26 -2.18
N ARG A 616 -8.73 24.44 -1.00
CA ARG A 616 -7.36 23.93 -0.73
C ARG A 616 -7.20 22.97 0.45
N SER A 617 -8.11 22.97 1.42
CA SER A 617 -8.06 22.09 2.60
C SER A 617 -9.12 20.97 2.62
N ALA A 618 -9.98 20.90 1.59
CA ALA A 618 -10.99 19.85 1.41
C ALA A 618 -10.42 18.51 0.88
N SER A 619 -9.09 18.36 0.78
CA SER A 619 -8.48 17.20 0.10
C SER A 619 -8.11 16.04 1.04
N THR A 620 -8.08 16.23 2.36
CA THR A 620 -7.50 15.26 3.31
C THR A 620 -8.49 14.61 4.28
N CYS A 621 -9.43 15.35 4.88
CA CYS A 621 -10.49 14.73 5.72
C CYS A 621 -11.51 13.93 4.85
N ALA A 622 -11.68 14.37 3.60
CA ALA A 622 -12.33 13.63 2.52
C ALA A 622 -11.60 12.32 2.12
N ARG A 623 -10.47 11.95 2.73
CA ARG A 623 -9.77 10.66 2.47
C ARG A 623 -10.13 9.59 3.49
N GLN A 624 -10.35 9.97 4.76
CA GLN A 624 -10.77 9.01 5.80
C GLN A 624 -12.29 8.78 5.78
N ALA A 625 -13.10 9.82 5.57
CA ALA A 625 -14.55 9.67 5.39
C ALA A 625 -14.88 8.88 4.11
N LYS A 626 -14.12 9.07 3.03
CA LYS A 626 -14.27 8.34 1.75
C LYS A 626 -13.83 6.87 1.83
N ARG A 627 -12.96 6.50 2.79
CA ARG A 627 -12.61 5.11 3.14
C ARG A 627 -13.73 4.40 3.93
N ILE A 628 -14.45 5.12 4.78
CA ILE A 628 -15.59 4.59 5.55
C ILE A 628 -16.87 4.56 4.69
N PHE A 629 -17.11 5.60 3.89
CA PHE A 629 -18.28 5.72 2.99
C PHE A 629 -18.20 4.82 1.75
N SER A 630 -17.02 4.50 1.21
CA SER A 630 -16.91 3.53 0.12
C SER A 630 -17.27 2.11 0.56
N THR A 631 -17.04 1.78 1.83
CA THR A 631 -17.30 0.47 2.44
C THR A 631 -18.77 0.27 2.80
N ILE A 632 -19.50 1.36 3.14
CA ILE A 632 -20.94 1.33 3.43
C ILE A 632 -21.78 1.33 2.13
N LYS A 633 -21.23 1.86 1.02
CA LYS A 633 -21.88 1.92 -0.29
C LYS A 633 -21.85 0.59 -1.07
N SER A 634 -21.08 -0.40 -0.63
CA SER A 634 -20.84 -1.67 -1.34
C SER A 634 -21.48 -2.93 -0.71
N ASP A 635 -21.85 -2.94 0.59
CA ASP A 635 -22.67 -4.02 1.21
C ASP A 635 -23.47 -3.51 2.44
N PRO A 636 -24.80 -3.32 2.33
CA PRO A 636 -25.67 -2.87 3.44
C PRO A 636 -25.74 -3.82 4.64
N LYS A 637 -25.37 -5.10 4.50
CA LYS A 637 -25.40 -6.11 5.58
C LYS A 637 -24.26 -5.93 6.59
N VAL A 638 -23.27 -5.08 6.28
CA VAL A 638 -22.16 -4.70 7.17
C VAL A 638 -22.65 -3.85 8.34
N LEU A 639 -23.59 -2.93 8.08
CA LEU A 639 -24.18 -2.07 9.10
C LEU A 639 -25.01 -2.88 10.10
N LEU A 640 -25.75 -3.89 9.61
CA LEU A 640 -26.55 -4.81 10.43
C LEU A 640 -25.68 -5.69 11.34
N ARG A 641 -24.53 -6.18 10.87
CA ARG A 641 -23.57 -6.98 11.68
C ARG A 641 -22.86 -6.13 12.73
N LEU A 642 -22.51 -4.89 12.39
CA LEU A 642 -21.90 -3.92 13.31
C LEU A 642 -22.88 -3.53 14.43
N ILE A 643 -24.14 -3.25 14.09
CA ILE A 643 -25.20 -2.91 15.06
C ILE A 643 -25.54 -4.09 15.97
N ARG A 644 -25.59 -5.32 15.43
CA ARG A 644 -25.88 -6.54 16.22
C ARG A 644 -24.80 -6.86 17.24
N HIS A 645 -23.52 -6.71 16.86
CA HIS A 645 -22.39 -6.98 17.75
C HIS A 645 -22.17 -5.87 18.80
N ILE A 646 -22.43 -4.60 18.43
CA ILE A 646 -22.45 -3.46 19.38
C ILE A 646 -23.51 -3.68 20.47
N ASN A 647 -24.68 -4.20 20.10
CA ASN A 647 -25.76 -4.51 21.03
C ASN A 647 -25.46 -5.70 21.95
N GLU A 648 -24.59 -6.63 21.55
CA GLU A 648 -24.28 -7.85 22.32
C GLU A 648 -23.01 -7.72 23.20
N HIS A 649 -21.98 -6.96 22.79
CA HIS A 649 -20.65 -6.96 23.44
C HIS A 649 -20.04 -5.56 23.72
N GLY A 650 -20.67 -4.48 23.29
CA GLY A 650 -20.25 -3.10 23.56
C GLY A 650 -19.13 -2.54 22.66
N LEU A 651 -19.03 -1.21 22.62
CA LEU A 651 -18.19 -0.45 21.67
C LEU A 651 -16.69 -0.75 21.76
N LYS A 652 -16.19 -1.01 22.98
CA LYS A 652 -14.76 -1.13 23.30
C LYS A 652 -14.13 -2.44 22.78
N ALA A 653 -14.88 -3.54 22.76
CA ALA A 653 -14.44 -4.83 22.22
C ALA A 653 -14.47 -4.85 20.68
N THR A 654 -15.40 -4.11 20.08
CA THR A 654 -15.60 -4.01 18.62
C THR A 654 -14.48 -3.20 17.94
N LEU A 655 -13.98 -2.15 18.61
CA LEU A 655 -12.87 -1.32 18.12
C LEU A 655 -11.51 -2.04 18.13
N LYS A 656 -11.33 -3.02 19.03
CA LYS A 656 -10.11 -3.82 19.12
C LYS A 656 -9.97 -4.84 17.97
N ARG A 657 -11.09 -5.20 17.34
CA ARG A 657 -11.17 -6.11 16.18
C ARG A 657 -11.24 -5.35 14.84
N SER A 658 -11.59 -4.07 14.83
CA SER A 658 -11.77 -3.29 13.61
C SER A 658 -10.49 -2.97 12.86
N THR A 659 -9.32 -2.92 13.50
CA THR A 659 -8.03 -2.79 12.81
C THR A 659 -7.72 -3.98 11.91
N GLN A 660 -8.14 -5.19 12.30
CA GLN A 660 -7.92 -6.42 11.53
C GLN A 660 -8.98 -6.66 10.43
N THR A 661 -10.22 -6.16 10.60
CA THR A 661 -11.24 -6.21 9.53
C THR A 661 -11.03 -5.13 8.46
N ILE A 662 -10.36 -4.02 8.78
CA ILE A 662 -10.06 -2.92 7.84
C ILE A 662 -9.01 -3.33 6.79
N GLU A 663 -7.96 -4.02 7.22
CA GLU A 663 -7.60 -5.34 6.69
C GLU A 663 -8.13 -5.72 5.31
N VAL A 664 -9.24 -6.45 5.37
CA VAL A 664 -9.92 -7.17 4.31
C VAL A 664 -10.67 -6.24 3.34
N ASN A 665 -10.91 -4.97 3.69
CA ASN A 665 -11.87 -4.11 2.98
C ASN A 665 -11.30 -3.00 2.09
N PHE A 666 -10.01 -2.64 2.15
CA PHE A 666 -9.40 -1.72 1.16
C PHE A 666 -9.60 -2.23 -0.29
N VAL A 667 -9.51 -3.54 -0.37
CA VAL A 667 -9.70 -4.48 -1.47
C VAL A 667 -11.11 -4.52 -2.08
N ALA A 668 -12.16 -4.26 -1.30
CA ALA A 668 -13.55 -4.35 -1.77
C ALA A 668 -14.06 -2.99 -2.32
N SER A 669 -13.33 -1.90 -2.05
CA SER A 669 -13.67 -0.54 -2.49
C SER A 669 -13.22 -0.20 -3.92
N THR A 670 -12.48 -1.10 -4.58
CA THR A 670 -11.95 -0.95 -5.95
C THR A 670 -12.84 -1.54 -7.04
N GLY A 671 -13.92 -2.26 -6.70
CA GLY A 671 -14.80 -2.97 -7.64
C GLY A 671 -15.55 -2.11 -8.68
N GLY A 672 -15.40 -0.78 -8.64
CA GLY A 672 -16.00 0.15 -9.60
C GLY A 672 -15.13 0.46 -10.84
N ILE A 673 -13.80 0.35 -10.73
CA ILE A 673 -12.87 0.63 -11.83
C ILE A 673 -12.71 -0.67 -12.62
N LYS A 674 -13.15 -0.68 -13.89
CA LYS A 674 -13.02 -1.83 -14.78
C LYS A 674 -12.38 -1.38 -16.07
N LEU A 675 -11.27 -2.01 -16.47
CA LEU A 675 -10.60 -1.74 -17.74
C LEU A 675 -11.55 -1.96 -18.94
N SER A 676 -12.49 -2.89 -18.83
CA SER A 676 -13.52 -3.15 -19.85
C SER A 676 -14.45 -1.96 -20.13
N LYS A 677 -14.53 -0.97 -19.24
CA LYS A 677 -15.31 0.27 -19.44
C LYS A 677 -14.50 1.39 -20.11
N GLN A 678 -13.21 1.19 -20.34
CA GLN A 678 -12.32 2.19 -20.95
C GLN A 678 -12.17 1.92 -22.44
N THR A 679 -12.24 2.97 -23.26
CA THR A 679 -11.98 2.87 -24.70
C THR A 679 -10.51 2.61 -24.98
N THR A 680 -9.60 3.19 -24.19
CA THR A 680 -8.16 2.99 -24.28
C THR A 680 -7.54 3.17 -22.90
N THR A 681 -6.60 2.30 -22.57
CA THR A 681 -5.80 2.35 -21.36
C THR A 681 -4.44 2.98 -21.66
N TYR A 682 -4.08 4.04 -20.95
CA TYR A 682 -2.83 4.76 -21.22
C TYR A 682 -1.70 4.30 -20.30
N ILE A 683 -0.51 4.17 -20.89
CA ILE A 683 0.73 3.82 -20.19
C ILE A 683 1.65 5.04 -20.28
N LEU A 684 1.81 5.76 -19.17
CA LEU A 684 2.72 6.88 -19.00
C LEU A 684 4.12 6.35 -18.68
N THR A 685 5.07 6.69 -19.54
CA THR A 685 6.46 6.22 -19.43
C THR A 685 7.43 7.22 -20.02
N THR A 686 8.70 7.02 -19.80
CA THR A 686 9.77 7.75 -20.49
C THR A 686 10.36 6.90 -21.62
N LYS A 687 11.19 7.54 -22.44
CA LYS A 687 11.92 6.83 -23.50
C LYS A 687 12.84 5.73 -22.96
N HIS A 688 13.30 5.83 -21.70
CA HIS A 688 14.17 4.81 -21.10
C HIS A 688 13.44 3.54 -20.67
N CYS A 689 12.11 3.58 -20.53
CA CYS A 689 11.28 2.46 -20.07
C CYS A 689 10.37 1.88 -21.17
N ILE A 690 10.65 2.15 -22.46
CA ILE A 690 9.83 1.67 -23.58
C ILE A 690 9.66 0.15 -23.56
N PHE A 691 10.72 -0.61 -23.26
CA PHE A 691 10.64 -2.08 -23.20
C PHE A 691 9.61 -2.56 -22.17
N VAL A 692 9.61 -1.97 -20.96
CA VAL A 692 8.64 -2.29 -19.90
C VAL A 692 7.22 -1.87 -20.30
N ALA A 693 7.07 -0.70 -20.92
CA ALA A 693 5.78 -0.23 -21.40
C ALA A 693 5.18 -1.15 -22.48
N GLU A 694 6.03 -1.74 -23.32
CA GLU A 694 5.62 -2.72 -24.33
C GLU A 694 5.22 -4.07 -23.72
N LEU A 695 5.79 -4.48 -22.58
CA LEU A 695 5.33 -5.65 -21.83
C LEU A 695 3.91 -5.44 -21.28
N ILE A 696 3.67 -4.29 -20.63
CA ILE A 696 2.35 -3.90 -20.12
C ILE A 696 1.33 -3.85 -21.26
N LYS A 697 1.67 -3.15 -22.35
CA LYS A 697 0.78 -2.94 -23.50
C LYS A 697 0.33 -4.27 -24.10
N ARG A 698 1.27 -5.17 -24.40
CA ARG A 698 0.96 -6.48 -24.98
C ARG A 698 0.02 -7.30 -24.09
N ASN A 699 0.25 -7.28 -22.78
CA ASN A 699 -0.57 -8.06 -21.85
C ASN A 699 -1.96 -7.49 -21.63
N LEU A 700 -2.11 -6.16 -21.65
CA LEU A 700 -3.43 -5.52 -21.72
C LEU A 700 -4.18 -5.91 -23.00
N GLU A 701 -3.52 -5.85 -24.15
CA GLU A 701 -4.11 -6.19 -25.45
C GLU A 701 -4.50 -7.68 -25.53
N LYS A 702 -3.68 -8.59 -24.98
CA LYS A 702 -4.00 -10.03 -24.85
C LYS A 702 -5.27 -10.26 -24.02
N ALA A 703 -5.46 -9.48 -22.96
CA ALA A 703 -6.66 -9.52 -22.12
C ALA A 703 -7.86 -8.75 -22.71
N GLY A 704 -7.77 -8.27 -23.95
CA GLY A 704 -8.85 -7.56 -24.63
C GLY A 704 -8.98 -6.07 -24.27
N PHE A 705 -7.98 -5.47 -23.62
CA PHE A 705 -7.97 -4.05 -23.25
C PHE A 705 -7.07 -3.25 -24.21
N PRO A 706 -7.63 -2.37 -25.06
CA PRO A 706 -6.81 -1.52 -25.93
C PRO A 706 -5.88 -0.62 -25.11
N ALA A 707 -4.61 -0.51 -25.52
CA ALA A 707 -3.61 0.24 -24.78
C ALA A 707 -2.75 1.16 -25.66
N SER A 708 -2.35 2.31 -25.12
CA SER A 708 -1.54 3.32 -25.82
C SER A 708 -0.46 3.92 -24.93
N LEU A 709 0.69 4.23 -25.53
CA LEU A 709 1.82 4.84 -24.82
C LEU A 709 1.75 6.36 -24.88
N ILE A 710 2.02 7.01 -23.75
CA ILE A 710 2.22 8.46 -23.65
C ILE A 710 3.53 8.74 -22.93
N PHE A 711 4.25 9.78 -23.36
CA PHE A 711 5.60 10.10 -22.86
C PHE A 711 5.66 11.32 -21.94
N GLU A 712 4.55 12.04 -21.85
CA GLU A 712 4.38 13.26 -21.09
C GLU A 712 2.89 13.43 -20.75
N ALA A 713 2.59 14.30 -19.80
CA ALA A 713 1.21 14.63 -19.46
C ALA A 713 0.51 15.26 -20.68
N PRO A 714 -0.69 14.80 -21.08
CA PRO A 714 -1.43 15.41 -22.18
C PRO A 714 -1.72 16.88 -21.89
N ALA A 715 -1.63 17.73 -22.92
CA ALA A 715 -1.88 19.18 -22.78
C ALA A 715 -3.31 19.50 -22.27
N THR A 716 -4.26 18.61 -22.52
CA THR A 716 -5.65 18.70 -22.06
C THR A 716 -5.87 18.17 -20.63
N GLY A 717 -4.81 17.70 -19.96
CA GLY A 717 -4.89 16.96 -18.71
C GLY A 717 -5.16 15.46 -18.91
N PHE A 718 -5.00 14.68 -17.84
CA PHE A 718 -5.29 13.24 -17.84
C PHE A 718 -6.80 12.99 -17.83
N GLU A 719 -7.22 11.92 -18.50
CA GLU A 719 -8.59 11.41 -18.40
C GLU A 719 -8.82 10.77 -17.01
N SER A 720 -10.08 10.69 -16.58
CA SER A 720 -10.48 10.05 -15.31
C SER A 720 -10.47 8.51 -15.37
N SER A 721 -9.59 7.93 -16.19
CA SER A 721 -9.39 6.49 -16.40
C SER A 721 -8.19 5.96 -15.61
N LEU A 722 -8.13 4.65 -15.41
CA LEU A 722 -6.98 3.96 -14.85
C LEU A 722 -5.81 4.00 -15.85
N HIS A 723 -4.68 4.53 -15.38
CA HIS A 723 -3.43 4.59 -16.12
C HIS A 723 -2.38 3.65 -15.54
N PHE A 724 -1.42 3.21 -16.34
CA PHE A 724 -0.18 2.61 -15.85
C PHE A 724 0.92 3.66 -15.91
N VAL A 725 1.70 3.83 -14.85
CA VAL A 725 2.77 4.83 -14.78
C VAL A 725 4.07 4.13 -14.38
N ILE A 726 5.06 4.14 -15.27
CA ILE A 726 6.38 3.54 -15.00
C ILE A 726 7.31 4.63 -14.46
N CYS A 727 7.97 4.36 -13.33
CA CYS A 727 8.84 5.31 -12.62
C CYS A 727 8.11 6.64 -12.29
N PRO A 728 7.02 6.63 -11.49
CA PRO A 728 6.17 7.82 -11.31
C PRO A 728 6.91 9.02 -10.70
N GLN A 729 8.00 8.81 -9.96
CA GLN A 729 8.83 9.86 -9.35
C GLN A 729 9.44 10.86 -10.34
N ILE A 730 9.55 10.50 -11.62
CA ILE A 730 10.17 11.35 -12.64
C ILE A 730 9.19 12.36 -13.26
N PHE A 731 7.89 12.22 -13.00
CA PHE A 731 6.85 13.07 -13.57
C PHE A 731 6.40 14.13 -12.57
N THR A 732 6.26 15.36 -13.04
CA THR A 732 5.76 16.49 -12.23
C THR A 732 4.25 16.44 -12.02
N SER A 733 3.53 15.68 -12.85
CA SER A 733 2.08 15.51 -12.80
C SER A 733 1.72 14.06 -13.10
N LEU A 734 0.80 13.51 -12.31
CA LEU A 734 0.35 12.12 -12.40
C LEU A 734 -1.16 12.04 -12.68
N PRO A 735 -1.65 10.98 -13.33
CA PRO A 735 -3.07 10.72 -13.47
C PRO A 735 -3.78 10.60 -12.12
N GLY A 736 -5.08 10.91 -12.07
CA GLY A 736 -5.85 10.84 -10.83
C GLY A 736 -6.00 9.42 -10.27
N THR A 737 -5.96 8.39 -11.13
CA THR A 737 -5.96 6.97 -10.74
C THR A 737 -4.92 6.24 -11.58
N TYR A 738 -3.93 5.62 -10.94
CA TYR A 738 -2.83 4.96 -11.64
C TYR A 738 -2.27 3.75 -10.91
N ILE A 739 -1.72 2.81 -11.67
CA ILE A 739 -0.85 1.73 -11.19
C ILE A 739 0.59 2.21 -11.34
N ALA A 740 1.35 2.21 -10.26
CA ALA A 740 2.76 2.57 -10.27
C ALA A 740 3.62 1.34 -10.57
N PHE A 741 4.48 1.41 -11.58
CA PHE A 741 5.58 0.45 -11.73
C PHE A 741 6.85 1.09 -11.17
N GLN A 742 7.21 0.63 -9.96
CA GLN A 742 8.44 0.95 -9.27
C GLN A 742 9.60 0.28 -10.03
N MET A 743 10.67 1.02 -10.32
CA MET A 743 11.87 0.44 -10.97
C MET A 743 13.21 0.79 -10.26
N GLU A 744 13.20 1.58 -9.19
CA GLU A 744 14.41 1.91 -8.42
C GLU A 744 14.90 0.71 -7.59
N GLN A 745 16.19 0.63 -7.27
CA GLN A 745 16.75 -0.49 -6.51
C GLN A 745 16.82 -0.18 -5.00
N SER A 746 16.29 -1.08 -4.15
CA SER A 746 16.29 -0.95 -2.69
C SER A 746 17.65 -1.08 -2.03
N VAL A 747 18.66 -1.59 -2.75
CA VAL A 747 20.06 -1.65 -2.27
C VAL A 747 20.64 -0.27 -1.92
N SER A 748 20.00 0.81 -2.37
CA SER A 748 20.30 2.16 -1.94
C SER A 748 19.03 2.92 -1.55
N SER A 749 18.85 3.14 -0.24
CA SER A 749 17.69 3.86 0.30
C SER A 749 17.57 5.31 -0.19
N ARG A 750 18.64 5.88 -0.78
CA ARG A 750 18.66 7.25 -1.31
C ARG A 750 17.63 7.50 -2.40
N TRP A 751 17.20 6.46 -3.11
CA TRP A 751 16.21 6.56 -4.18
C TRP A 751 14.76 6.51 -3.68
N PHE A 752 14.55 6.21 -2.38
CA PHE A 752 13.23 6.11 -1.75
C PHE A 752 13.01 7.24 -0.76
N GLU A 753 12.97 8.47 -1.28
CA GLU A 753 12.55 9.63 -0.50
C GLU A 753 11.08 9.49 -0.04
N GLU A 754 10.74 10.15 1.05
CA GLU A 754 9.40 10.16 1.64
C GLU A 754 8.31 10.63 0.64
N SER A 755 8.67 11.57 -0.23
CA SER A 755 7.80 12.05 -1.33
C SER A 755 7.48 10.94 -2.34
N TYR A 756 8.46 10.08 -2.67
CA TYR A 756 8.28 8.96 -3.57
C TYR A 756 7.49 7.83 -2.92
N LEU A 757 7.77 7.51 -1.65
CA LEU A 757 6.98 6.51 -0.91
C LEU A 757 5.49 6.91 -0.84
N ARG A 758 5.17 8.18 -0.59
CA ARG A 758 3.79 8.69 -0.68
C ARG A 758 3.21 8.57 -2.09
N THR A 759 4.02 8.75 -3.13
CA THR A 759 3.55 8.57 -4.51
C THR A 759 3.15 7.11 -4.74
N LEU A 760 3.97 6.16 -4.29
CA LEU A 760 3.63 4.73 -4.34
C LEU A 760 2.40 4.41 -3.47
N GLU A 761 2.32 4.91 -2.25
CA GLU A 761 1.18 4.72 -1.34
C GLU A 761 -0.15 5.23 -1.93
N ASN A 762 -0.12 6.35 -2.68
CA ASN A 762 -1.31 6.92 -3.31
C ASN A 762 -1.71 6.23 -4.63
N SER A 763 -0.95 5.26 -5.12
CA SER A 763 -1.29 4.51 -6.33
C SER A 763 -2.40 3.47 -6.09
N TYR A 764 -3.08 3.03 -7.14
CA TYR A 764 -4.06 1.93 -7.07
C TYR A 764 -3.39 0.60 -6.72
N ALA A 765 -2.24 0.34 -7.35
CA ALA A 765 -1.38 -0.82 -7.10
C ALA A 765 0.06 -0.45 -7.46
N ILE A 766 1.00 -1.15 -6.82
CA ILE A 766 2.43 -1.00 -7.02
C ILE A 766 2.95 -2.29 -7.64
N PHE A 767 3.54 -2.20 -8.82
CA PHE A 767 4.30 -3.28 -9.44
C PHE A 767 5.77 -3.10 -9.13
N ASP A 768 6.42 -4.20 -8.77
CA ASP A 768 7.85 -4.24 -8.56
C ASP A 768 8.43 -5.54 -9.14
N TYR A 769 9.61 -5.46 -9.75
CA TYR A 769 10.25 -6.57 -10.44
C TYR A 769 11.15 -7.42 -9.53
N SER A 770 11.38 -7.01 -8.28
CA SER A 770 12.29 -7.69 -7.35
C SER A 770 11.61 -8.03 -6.02
N THR A 771 11.74 -9.28 -5.56
CA THR A 771 11.26 -9.69 -4.23
C THR A 771 12.01 -8.96 -3.10
N LEU A 772 13.27 -8.58 -3.31
CA LEU A 772 14.03 -7.77 -2.35
C LEU A 772 13.48 -6.33 -2.25
N ASN A 773 13.05 -5.74 -3.36
CA ASN A 773 12.34 -4.47 -3.33
C ASN A 773 10.96 -4.63 -2.67
N VAL A 774 10.21 -5.69 -2.97
CA VAL A 774 8.90 -5.94 -2.36
C VAL A 774 9.02 -5.99 -0.83
N GLN A 775 10.00 -6.72 -0.29
CA GLN A 775 10.27 -6.74 1.15
C GLN A 775 10.62 -5.34 1.67
N PHE A 776 11.51 -4.63 0.99
CA PHE A 776 11.90 -3.27 1.39
C PHE A 776 10.69 -2.31 1.44
N LEU A 777 9.77 -2.39 0.47
CA LEU A 777 8.56 -1.56 0.44
C LEU A 777 7.63 -1.90 1.62
N GLN A 778 7.52 -3.18 1.98
CA GLN A 778 6.76 -3.63 3.15
C GLN A 778 7.38 -3.14 4.45
N ASP A 779 8.71 -3.19 4.59
CA ASP A 779 9.45 -2.65 5.73
C ASP A 779 9.25 -1.13 5.89
N LYS A 780 8.92 -0.43 4.78
CA LYS A 780 8.54 1.00 4.75
C LYS A 780 7.06 1.26 5.04
N GLY A 781 6.28 0.24 5.36
CA GLY A 781 4.87 0.36 5.73
C GLY A 781 3.88 0.33 4.56
N LEU A 782 4.32 0.02 3.33
CA LEU A 782 3.41 -0.15 2.20
C LEU A 782 2.65 -1.47 2.34
N SER A 783 1.34 -1.41 2.16
CA SER A 783 0.46 -2.56 2.38
C SER A 783 0.79 -3.69 1.40
N LEU A 784 0.92 -4.91 1.93
CA LEU A 784 1.02 -6.13 1.12
C LEU A 784 -0.05 -6.13 0.03
N LYS A 785 -1.31 -5.76 0.37
CA LYS A 785 -2.49 -5.73 -0.54
C LYS A 785 -2.33 -4.84 -1.78
N GLN A 786 -1.42 -3.88 -1.74
CA GLN A 786 -1.17 -2.93 -2.82
C GLN A 786 0.07 -3.30 -3.66
N VAL A 787 1.02 -4.05 -3.10
CA VAL A 787 2.28 -4.41 -3.77
C VAL A 787 2.13 -5.75 -4.51
N TYR A 788 2.45 -5.79 -5.79
CA TYR A 788 2.42 -6.97 -6.66
C TYR A 788 3.80 -7.21 -7.25
N TYR A 789 4.28 -8.45 -7.12
CA TYR A 789 5.51 -8.87 -7.76
C TYR A 789 5.24 -9.11 -9.26
N THR A 790 5.96 -8.38 -10.11
CA THR A 790 5.79 -8.38 -11.57
C THR A 790 7.19 -8.38 -12.23
N PRO A 791 7.87 -9.55 -12.31
CA PRO A 791 9.21 -9.66 -12.88
C PRO A 791 9.22 -9.37 -14.38
N ILE A 792 10.32 -8.80 -14.87
CA ILE A 792 10.52 -8.51 -16.29
C ILE A 792 10.82 -9.80 -17.06
N SER A 793 10.29 -9.95 -18.28
CA SER A 793 10.46 -11.14 -19.12
C SER A 793 10.82 -10.82 -20.58
N TYR A 794 11.17 -11.86 -21.32
CA TYR A 794 11.54 -11.84 -22.73
C TYR A 794 10.33 -11.57 -23.64
N ILE A 795 10.54 -10.78 -24.69
CA ILE A 795 9.52 -10.54 -25.73
C ILE A 795 9.97 -11.23 -27.03
N PRO A 796 9.23 -12.23 -27.53
CA PRO A 796 9.54 -12.86 -28.80
C PRO A 796 9.36 -11.86 -29.96
N ASP A 797 10.29 -11.90 -30.91
CA ASP A 797 10.22 -11.12 -32.16
C ASP A 797 10.12 -9.60 -31.92
N TYR A 798 10.74 -9.11 -30.85
CA TYR A 798 10.67 -7.70 -30.46
C TYR A 798 11.39 -6.78 -31.45
N ALA A 799 10.62 -5.92 -32.12
CA ALA A 799 11.10 -4.88 -33.04
C ALA A 799 12.15 -5.40 -34.03
N THR A 800 11.90 -6.56 -34.65
CA THR A 800 12.84 -7.30 -35.51
C THR A 800 13.52 -6.37 -36.52
N THR A 801 14.85 -6.37 -36.51
CA THR A 801 15.70 -5.58 -37.40
C THR A 801 16.27 -6.48 -38.48
N ALA A 802 16.38 -5.96 -39.70
CA ALA A 802 17.05 -6.68 -40.78
C ALA A 802 18.50 -7.04 -40.37
N PRO A 803 19.05 -8.19 -40.82
CA PRO A 803 20.43 -8.55 -40.54
C PRO A 803 21.38 -7.43 -40.99
N VAL A 804 22.21 -6.95 -40.07
CA VAL A 804 23.21 -5.90 -40.32
C VAL A 804 24.61 -6.44 -40.05
N ALA A 805 25.58 -5.98 -40.82
CA ALA A 805 26.98 -6.31 -40.60
C ALA A 805 27.41 -5.82 -39.21
N LYS A 806 28.17 -6.66 -38.50
CA LYS A 806 28.68 -6.32 -37.17
C LYS A 806 29.76 -5.24 -37.29
N GLU A 807 29.57 -4.10 -36.64
CA GLU A 807 30.48 -2.95 -36.70
C GLU A 807 31.47 -2.92 -35.53
N TYR A 808 31.11 -3.47 -34.37
CA TYR A 808 31.94 -3.51 -33.17
C TYR A 808 31.82 -4.85 -32.46
N ASP A 809 32.90 -5.23 -31.78
CA ASP A 809 32.96 -6.51 -31.07
C ASP A 809 32.09 -6.46 -29.81
N ILE A 810 32.15 -5.34 -29.10
CA ILE A 810 31.50 -5.17 -27.80
C ILE A 810 30.67 -3.90 -27.78
N LEU A 811 29.46 -3.99 -27.24
CA LEU A 811 28.64 -2.83 -26.89
C LEU A 811 28.35 -2.81 -25.38
N PHE A 812 28.58 -1.66 -24.78
CA PHE A 812 28.04 -1.30 -23.46
C PHE A 812 27.13 -0.09 -23.64
N TYR A 813 25.96 -0.12 -23.00
CA TYR A 813 25.05 1.02 -22.97
C TYR A 813 24.52 1.29 -21.56
N GLY A 814 24.56 2.56 -21.18
CA GLY A 814 24.22 3.03 -19.84
C GLY A 814 25.11 4.20 -19.43
N ASP A 815 24.94 4.68 -18.20
CA ASP A 815 25.81 5.72 -17.67
C ASP A 815 27.24 5.18 -17.47
N ALA A 816 28.17 5.71 -18.26
CA ALA A 816 29.58 5.38 -18.18
C ALA A 816 30.32 6.25 -17.15
N ASN A 817 29.72 7.33 -16.62
CA ASN A 817 30.35 8.28 -15.70
C ASN A 817 30.41 7.74 -14.26
N ASN A 818 31.02 6.57 -14.13
CA ASN A 818 31.19 5.84 -12.89
C ASN A 818 32.58 5.20 -12.90
N GLU A 819 33.41 5.49 -11.88
CA GLU A 819 34.82 5.06 -11.86
C GLU A 819 34.99 3.55 -12.03
N ARG A 820 34.08 2.77 -11.42
CA ARG A 820 34.07 1.31 -11.52
C ARG A 820 33.83 0.86 -12.97
N ARG A 821 32.75 1.32 -13.60
CA ARG A 821 32.46 1.02 -15.02
C ARG A 821 33.61 1.45 -15.94
N GLN A 822 34.24 2.59 -15.68
CA GLN A 822 35.38 3.07 -16.48
C GLN A 822 36.57 2.09 -16.46
N LYS A 823 36.84 1.40 -15.34
CA LYS A 823 37.91 0.39 -15.27
C LYS A 823 37.63 -0.80 -16.20
N TYR A 824 36.42 -1.35 -16.16
CA TYR A 824 35.99 -2.41 -17.09
C TYR A 824 36.07 -1.95 -18.54
N LEU A 825 35.52 -0.76 -18.84
CA LEU A 825 35.50 -0.23 -20.20
C LEU A 825 36.90 0.06 -20.74
N ALA A 826 37.84 0.48 -19.88
CA ALA A 826 39.24 0.66 -20.26
C ALA A 826 39.91 -0.68 -20.61
N ALA A 827 39.69 -1.73 -19.80
CA ALA A 827 40.19 -3.07 -20.08
C ALA A 827 39.64 -3.61 -21.40
N LEU A 828 38.32 -3.51 -21.63
CA LEU A 828 37.67 -3.95 -22.87
C LEU A 828 38.21 -3.19 -24.09
N LYS A 829 38.31 -1.86 -24.02
CA LYS A 829 38.84 -1.01 -25.11
C LYS A 829 40.31 -1.26 -25.43
N SER A 830 41.09 -1.79 -24.49
CA SER A 830 42.50 -2.10 -24.72
C SER A 830 42.71 -3.25 -25.70
N LYS A 831 41.70 -4.13 -25.86
CA LYS A 831 41.78 -5.36 -26.66
C LYS A 831 40.75 -5.43 -27.79
N TYR A 832 39.58 -4.83 -27.60
CA TYR A 832 38.43 -4.99 -28.49
C TYR A 832 37.92 -3.68 -29.08
N LYS A 833 37.26 -3.76 -30.23
CA LYS A 833 36.53 -2.63 -30.79
C LYS A 833 35.24 -2.42 -29.99
N THR A 834 35.34 -1.70 -28.88
CA THR A 834 34.24 -1.45 -27.93
C THR A 834 33.50 -0.15 -28.23
N LYS A 835 32.19 -0.23 -28.40
CA LYS A 835 31.28 0.92 -28.46
C LYS A 835 30.67 1.16 -27.08
N VAL A 836 30.68 2.42 -26.65
CA VAL A 836 30.00 2.90 -25.43
C VAL A 836 28.95 3.91 -25.86
N ILE A 837 27.70 3.71 -25.44
CA ILE A 837 26.60 4.63 -25.72
C ILE A 837 25.88 5.03 -24.44
N SER A 838 25.44 6.29 -24.39
CA SER A 838 24.61 6.85 -23.32
C SER A 838 23.45 7.62 -23.94
N ASN A 839 22.29 7.63 -23.28
CA ASN A 839 21.09 8.39 -23.67
C ASN A 839 20.53 8.08 -25.07
N ILE A 840 20.63 6.83 -25.52
CA ILE A 840 20.01 6.34 -26.76
C ILE A 840 18.99 5.25 -26.40
N PHE A 841 17.78 5.32 -26.98
CA PHE A 841 16.66 4.44 -26.63
C PHE A 841 15.87 3.98 -27.86
N GLY A 842 15.04 2.95 -27.70
CA GLY A 842 14.12 2.46 -28.72
C GLY A 842 14.83 2.02 -30.01
N LYS A 843 14.23 2.30 -31.18
CA LYS A 843 14.73 1.85 -32.48
C LYS A 843 16.21 2.19 -32.72
N THR A 844 16.67 3.36 -32.26
CA THR A 844 18.07 3.77 -32.41
C THR A 844 19.01 2.90 -31.58
N LEU A 845 18.63 2.56 -30.34
CA LEU A 845 19.38 1.63 -29.49
C LEU A 845 19.41 0.24 -30.11
N TYR A 846 18.26 -0.25 -30.59
CA TYR A 846 18.14 -1.60 -31.16
C TYR A 846 19.00 -1.77 -32.42
N ASN A 847 19.13 -0.71 -33.23
CA ASN A 847 20.05 -0.70 -34.37
C ASN A 847 21.51 -0.83 -33.93
N GLU A 848 21.91 -0.20 -32.82
CA GLU A 848 23.27 -0.31 -32.29
C GLU A 848 23.51 -1.70 -31.66
N ILE A 849 22.53 -2.27 -30.95
CA ILE A 849 22.60 -3.66 -30.45
C ILE A 849 22.81 -4.64 -31.61
N ALA A 850 22.08 -4.47 -32.71
CA ALA A 850 22.19 -5.35 -33.88
C ALA A 850 23.58 -5.32 -34.53
N LYS A 851 24.33 -4.21 -34.40
CA LYS A 851 25.70 -4.05 -34.91
C LYS A 851 26.78 -4.62 -33.99
N ALA A 852 26.46 -4.97 -32.75
CA ALA A 852 27.40 -5.57 -31.80
C ALA A 852 27.49 -7.10 -31.96
N LYS A 853 28.68 -7.68 -31.78
CA LYS A 853 28.80 -9.14 -31.64
C LYS A 853 28.36 -9.61 -30.24
N LEU A 854 28.69 -8.83 -29.21
CA LEU A 854 28.45 -9.16 -27.81
C LEU A 854 28.07 -7.90 -27.02
N ILE A 855 27.16 -8.05 -26.06
CA ILE A 855 26.81 -7.01 -25.10
C ILE A 855 27.47 -7.31 -23.77
N VAL A 856 28.03 -6.29 -23.12
CA VAL A 856 28.51 -6.42 -21.74
C VAL A 856 27.58 -5.65 -20.81
N ASN A 857 27.06 -6.31 -19.79
CA ASN A 857 26.28 -5.70 -18.72
C ASN A 857 27.15 -5.51 -17.47
N ILE A 858 27.28 -4.27 -17.00
CA ILE A 858 28.12 -3.90 -15.85
C ILE A 858 27.26 -3.07 -14.90
N HIS A 859 27.08 -3.52 -13.68
CA HIS A 859 26.27 -2.83 -12.69
C HIS A 859 26.89 -1.48 -12.28
N TYR A 860 26.03 -0.51 -11.93
CA TYR A 860 26.48 0.83 -11.50
C TYR A 860 27.12 0.77 -10.09
N TYR A 861 26.55 -0.03 -9.19
CA TYR A 861 27.04 -0.27 -7.84
C TYR A 861 27.57 -1.69 -7.70
N GLU A 862 28.46 -1.88 -6.73
CA GLU A 862 28.83 -3.21 -6.25
C GLU A 862 27.67 -3.77 -5.39
N GLY A 863 27.23 -5.00 -5.66
CA GLY A 863 26.06 -5.59 -4.97
C GLY A 863 24.70 -5.03 -5.43
N ALA A 864 24.59 -4.55 -6.66
CA ALA A 864 23.32 -4.15 -7.26
C ALA A 864 22.37 -5.35 -7.49
N LEU A 865 21.07 -5.07 -7.59
CA LEU A 865 20.11 -6.02 -8.15
C LEU A 865 20.40 -6.25 -9.63
N LEU A 866 20.08 -7.43 -10.13
CA LEU A 866 20.28 -7.77 -11.53
C LEU A 866 19.48 -6.79 -12.40
N GLU A 867 20.15 -6.14 -13.36
CA GLU A 867 19.51 -5.22 -14.31
C GLU A 867 18.68 -6.00 -15.37
N THR A 868 17.67 -6.76 -14.91
CA THR A 868 16.81 -7.64 -15.72
C THR A 868 16.13 -6.90 -16.87
N THR A 869 15.77 -5.63 -16.68
CA THR A 869 15.24 -4.79 -17.76
C THR A 869 16.21 -4.67 -18.93
N ARG A 870 17.50 -4.43 -18.68
CA ARG A 870 18.52 -4.34 -19.73
C ARG A 870 18.76 -5.71 -20.37
N ILE A 871 18.86 -6.74 -19.53
CA ILE A 871 19.13 -8.11 -19.98
C ILE A 871 18.02 -8.60 -20.91
N TYR A 872 16.76 -8.53 -20.48
CA TYR A 872 15.64 -8.98 -21.31
C TYR A 872 15.40 -8.09 -22.54
N GLU A 873 15.67 -6.79 -22.47
CA GLU A 873 15.66 -5.92 -23.66
C GLU A 873 16.69 -6.40 -24.70
N CYS A 874 17.90 -6.75 -24.27
CA CYS A 874 18.96 -7.30 -25.14
C CYS A 874 18.63 -8.70 -25.66
N LEU A 875 18.16 -9.60 -24.80
CA LEU A 875 17.78 -10.96 -25.19
C LEU A 875 16.64 -10.96 -26.21
N SER A 876 15.68 -10.03 -26.07
CA SER A 876 14.60 -9.79 -27.05
C SER A 876 15.10 -9.28 -28.40
N LYS A 877 16.39 -8.93 -28.51
CA LYS A 877 17.11 -8.57 -29.73
C LYS A 877 18.09 -9.66 -30.18
N ASP A 878 17.98 -10.88 -29.66
CA ASP A 878 18.86 -12.02 -29.94
C ASP A 878 20.35 -11.72 -29.64
N ALA A 879 20.61 -10.86 -28.67
CA ALA A 879 21.98 -10.50 -28.32
C ALA A 879 22.61 -11.55 -27.38
N LEU A 880 23.89 -11.86 -27.60
CA LEU A 880 24.69 -12.57 -26.61
C LEU A 880 25.19 -11.59 -25.55
N ILE A 881 25.06 -11.96 -24.28
CA ILE A 881 25.35 -11.09 -23.14
C ILE A 881 26.38 -11.77 -22.23
N VAL A 882 27.44 -11.03 -21.91
CA VAL A 882 28.27 -11.30 -20.72
C VAL A 882 27.89 -10.28 -19.66
N SER A 883 27.46 -10.75 -18.51
CA SER A 883 27.02 -9.89 -17.41
C SER A 883 27.88 -10.11 -16.19
N GLU A 884 28.09 -9.06 -15.42
CA GLU A 884 28.38 -9.23 -14.01
C GLU A 884 27.20 -9.88 -13.29
N SER A 885 27.47 -10.68 -12.25
CA SER A 885 26.47 -11.23 -11.33
C SER A 885 25.84 -10.14 -10.44
N SER A 886 24.87 -10.50 -9.62
CA SER A 886 24.10 -9.56 -8.79
C SER A 886 23.89 -10.08 -7.37
N SER A 887 23.42 -9.22 -6.46
CA SER A 887 23.09 -9.62 -5.08
C SER A 887 21.90 -10.57 -4.97
N ASP A 888 21.06 -10.61 -6.00
CA ASP A 888 19.82 -11.39 -6.09
C ASP A 888 19.90 -12.52 -7.13
N ILE A 889 21.11 -12.92 -7.55
CA ILE A 889 21.30 -13.89 -8.64
C ILE A 889 20.60 -15.24 -8.41
N GLU A 890 20.37 -15.61 -7.13
CA GLU A 890 19.65 -16.82 -6.74
C GLU A 890 18.17 -16.81 -7.17
N GLU A 891 17.57 -15.64 -7.37
CA GLU A 891 16.20 -15.47 -7.89
C GLU A 891 16.14 -15.57 -9.43
N HIS A 892 17.29 -15.60 -10.12
CA HIS A 892 17.38 -15.55 -11.59
C HIS A 892 17.98 -16.83 -12.21
N ASN A 893 17.66 -17.99 -11.62
CA ASN A 893 18.15 -19.29 -12.08
C ASN A 893 17.78 -19.59 -13.55
N ASN A 894 16.66 -19.04 -14.03
CA ASN A 894 16.22 -19.09 -15.42
C ASN A 894 17.24 -18.46 -16.41
N LEU A 895 18.07 -17.53 -15.96
CA LEU A 895 19.06 -16.85 -16.80
C LEU A 895 20.46 -17.50 -16.77
N GLN A 896 20.77 -18.38 -15.82
CA GLN A 896 22.13 -18.93 -15.62
C GLN A 896 22.70 -19.62 -16.87
N ASN A 897 21.85 -20.28 -17.65
CA ASN A 897 22.26 -20.96 -18.88
C ASN A 897 22.05 -20.11 -20.14
N ILE A 898 21.59 -18.87 -20.01
CA ILE A 898 21.27 -17.97 -21.13
C ILE A 898 22.28 -16.82 -21.18
N VAL A 899 22.52 -16.18 -20.04
CA VAL A 899 23.49 -15.12 -19.86
C VAL A 899 24.77 -15.70 -19.27
N ASP A 900 25.93 -15.28 -19.79
CA ASP A 900 27.21 -15.68 -19.23
C ASP A 900 27.60 -14.75 -18.08
N PHE A 901 27.57 -15.27 -16.85
CA PHE A 901 27.81 -14.49 -15.63
C PHE A 901 29.26 -14.56 -15.16
N THR A 902 29.75 -13.41 -14.70
CA THR A 902 31.08 -13.22 -14.11
C THR A 902 30.93 -12.71 -12.67
N LYS A 903 31.93 -12.91 -11.82
CA LYS A 903 31.90 -12.47 -10.42
C LYS A 903 31.89 -10.95 -10.34
N ILE A 904 31.22 -10.46 -9.29
CA ILE A 904 31.14 -9.04 -8.99
C ILE A 904 32.56 -8.49 -8.76
N GLY A 905 32.93 -7.46 -9.51
CA GLY A 905 34.22 -6.79 -9.38
C GLY A 905 35.39 -7.47 -10.10
N ASP A 906 35.20 -8.62 -10.74
CA ASP A 906 36.27 -9.37 -11.42
C ASP A 906 36.38 -8.99 -12.91
N ILE A 907 37.24 -8.01 -13.20
CA ILE A 907 37.50 -7.54 -14.57
C ILE A 907 38.21 -8.62 -15.39
N ASP A 908 39.14 -9.38 -14.79
CA ASP A 908 39.95 -10.36 -15.50
C ASP A 908 39.10 -11.58 -15.92
N GLU A 909 38.19 -12.03 -15.05
CA GLU A 909 37.21 -13.07 -15.38
C GLU A 909 36.28 -12.62 -16.50
N MET A 910 35.76 -11.39 -16.43
CA MET A 910 34.94 -10.83 -17.51
C MET A 910 35.70 -10.77 -18.85
N MET A 911 36.97 -10.33 -18.82
CA MET A 911 37.81 -10.34 -20.01
C MET A 911 38.02 -11.76 -20.56
N ALA A 912 38.20 -12.77 -19.70
CA ALA A 912 38.35 -14.16 -20.13
C ALA A 912 37.07 -14.73 -20.78
N HIS A 913 35.89 -14.40 -20.26
CA HIS A 913 34.61 -14.81 -20.85
C HIS A 913 34.36 -14.10 -22.18
N VAL A 914 34.68 -12.81 -22.27
CA VAL A 914 34.65 -12.06 -23.53
C VAL A 914 35.62 -12.65 -24.56
N ASP A 915 36.84 -12.99 -24.17
CA ASP A 915 37.83 -13.68 -25.01
C ASP A 915 37.27 -14.99 -25.57
N TYR A 916 36.62 -15.78 -24.72
CA TYR A 916 35.98 -17.01 -25.12
C TYR A 916 34.93 -16.74 -26.21
N TRP A 917 33.95 -15.85 -26.02
CA TRP A 917 32.91 -15.66 -27.04
C TRP A 917 33.37 -14.95 -28.33
N LEU A 918 34.42 -14.14 -28.27
CA LEU A 918 34.95 -13.44 -29.44
C LEU A 918 36.01 -14.24 -30.23
N ALA A 919 36.58 -15.30 -29.65
CA ALA A 919 37.54 -16.16 -30.34
C ALA A 919 36.93 -17.07 -31.42
N ASP A 920 35.61 -17.31 -31.40
CA ASP A 920 34.92 -18.22 -32.32
C ASP A 920 33.51 -17.72 -32.65
N ASP A 921 33.31 -17.32 -33.91
CA ASP A 921 32.03 -16.82 -34.42
C ASP A 921 30.96 -17.92 -34.52
N ALA A 922 31.33 -19.14 -34.91
CA ALA A 922 30.39 -20.25 -35.05
C ALA A 922 29.86 -20.69 -33.68
N ARG A 923 30.72 -20.75 -32.67
CA ARG A 923 30.32 -20.98 -31.27
C ARG A 923 29.33 -19.93 -30.78
N ARG A 924 29.59 -18.65 -31.07
CA ARG A 924 28.71 -17.55 -30.67
C ARG A 924 27.35 -17.63 -31.35
N GLU A 925 27.32 -17.87 -32.65
CA GLU A 925 26.07 -18.00 -33.42
C GLU A 925 25.25 -19.21 -32.96
N GLN A 926 25.89 -20.34 -32.69
CA GLN A 926 25.24 -21.51 -32.09
C GLN A 926 24.63 -21.17 -30.72
N LYS A 927 25.36 -20.47 -29.86
CA LYS A 927 24.86 -20.06 -28.55
C LYS A 927 23.65 -19.13 -28.65
N ILE A 928 23.68 -18.16 -29.56
CA ILE A 928 22.54 -17.25 -29.79
C ILE A 928 21.31 -18.03 -30.25
N ALA A 929 21.48 -19.00 -31.17
CA ALA A 929 20.38 -19.85 -31.62
C ALA A 929 19.79 -20.68 -30.48
N LEU A 930 20.63 -21.32 -29.67
CA LEU A 930 20.21 -22.08 -28.47
C LEU A 930 19.49 -21.20 -27.45
N ASN A 931 20.01 -19.98 -27.20
CA ASN A 931 19.38 -19.03 -26.29
C ASN A 931 17.99 -18.62 -26.79
N ARG A 932 17.84 -18.34 -28.09
CA ARG A 932 16.54 -17.98 -28.69
C ARG A 932 15.52 -19.11 -28.53
N GLU A 933 15.95 -20.35 -28.76
CA GLU A 933 15.09 -21.53 -28.58
C GLU A 933 14.68 -21.69 -27.11
N ALA A 934 15.65 -21.62 -26.20
CA ALA A 934 15.39 -21.71 -24.76
C ALA A 934 14.45 -20.61 -24.26
N LEU A 935 14.65 -19.35 -24.68
CA LEU A 935 13.81 -18.22 -24.30
C LEU A 935 12.37 -18.32 -24.84
N ARG A 936 12.18 -18.90 -26.04
CA ARG A 936 10.84 -19.14 -26.59
C ARG A 936 10.12 -20.30 -25.92
N ALA A 937 10.86 -21.27 -25.38
CA ALA A 937 10.32 -22.41 -24.66
C ALA A 937 10.10 -22.13 -23.16
N ALA A 938 10.76 -21.10 -22.62
CA ALA A 938 10.61 -20.71 -21.23
C ALA A 938 9.24 -20.05 -20.96
N PRO A 939 8.68 -20.23 -19.75
CA PRO A 939 7.49 -19.50 -19.33
C PRO A 939 7.67 -17.97 -19.38
N ASP A 940 6.61 -17.25 -19.75
CA ASP A 940 6.54 -15.80 -19.65
C ASP A 940 6.05 -15.41 -18.24
N GLU A 941 7.00 -15.17 -17.33
CA GLU A 941 6.69 -14.80 -15.95
C GLU A 941 5.95 -13.45 -15.90
N PHE A 942 6.33 -12.48 -16.73
CA PHE A 942 5.63 -11.19 -16.78
C PHE A 942 4.16 -11.39 -17.14
N GLU A 943 3.85 -12.21 -18.15
CA GLU A 943 2.46 -12.53 -18.49
C GLU A 943 1.73 -13.16 -17.32
N TYR A 944 2.30 -14.18 -16.67
CA TYR A 944 1.67 -14.81 -15.53
C TYR A 944 1.34 -13.81 -14.41
N TYR A 945 2.31 -13.03 -13.97
CA TYR A 945 2.14 -12.09 -12.86
C TYR A 945 1.25 -10.90 -13.22
N PHE A 946 1.32 -10.40 -14.45
CA PHE A 946 0.46 -9.32 -14.91
C PHE A 946 -1.00 -9.75 -15.03
N GLN A 947 -1.26 -10.92 -15.64
CA GLN A 947 -2.63 -11.46 -15.72
C GLN A 947 -3.14 -11.85 -14.33
N ARG A 948 -2.27 -12.34 -13.43
CA ARG A 948 -2.60 -12.60 -12.02
C ARG A 948 -3.05 -11.33 -11.30
N PHE A 949 -2.45 -10.17 -11.59
CA PHE A 949 -2.94 -8.88 -11.07
C PHE A 949 -4.32 -8.52 -11.64
N LEU A 950 -4.54 -8.69 -12.95
CA LEU A 950 -5.84 -8.41 -13.56
C LEU A 950 -6.94 -9.30 -12.96
N LEU A 951 -6.65 -10.58 -12.72
CA LEU A 951 -7.54 -11.50 -12.01
C LEU A 951 -7.76 -11.04 -10.57
N ALA A 952 -6.69 -10.67 -9.86
CA ALA A 952 -6.76 -10.27 -8.44
C ALA A 952 -7.62 -9.03 -8.18
N THR A 953 -7.81 -8.20 -9.22
CA THR A 953 -8.55 -6.94 -9.20
C THR A 953 -9.86 -7.02 -9.99
N ASP A 954 -10.34 -8.25 -10.27
CA ASP A 954 -11.56 -8.54 -11.01
C ASP A 954 -11.61 -7.92 -12.43
N HIS A 955 -10.47 -7.56 -13.06
CA HIS A 955 -10.49 -7.07 -14.43
C HIS A 955 -10.75 -8.18 -15.45
N ILE A 956 -10.36 -9.41 -15.14
CA ILE A 956 -10.65 -10.64 -15.90
C ILE A 956 -11.16 -11.73 -14.94
N ASP A 957 -11.83 -12.75 -15.49
CA ASP A 957 -12.25 -13.94 -14.75
C ASP A 957 -11.18 -15.05 -14.79
N PHE A 958 -11.42 -16.13 -14.04
CA PHE A 958 -10.47 -17.24 -13.92
C PHE A 958 -10.21 -17.93 -15.26
N ASP A 959 -11.24 -18.15 -16.08
CA ASP A 959 -11.09 -18.86 -17.35
C ASP A 959 -10.28 -18.03 -18.35
N THR A 960 -10.55 -16.72 -18.45
CA THR A 960 -9.74 -15.80 -19.25
C THR A 960 -8.28 -15.79 -18.78
N PHE A 961 -8.06 -15.72 -17.46
CA PHE A 961 -6.71 -15.81 -16.89
C PHE A 961 -6.02 -17.13 -17.25
N TYR A 962 -6.73 -18.26 -17.10
CA TYR A 962 -6.18 -19.59 -17.31
C TYR A 962 -5.82 -19.81 -18.79
N ASP A 963 -6.67 -19.36 -19.70
CA ASP A 963 -6.45 -19.46 -21.14
C ASP A 963 -5.26 -18.60 -21.60
N ILE A 964 -5.11 -17.39 -21.05
CA ILE A 964 -4.00 -16.50 -21.40
C ILE A 964 -2.69 -16.96 -20.75
N ALA A 965 -2.69 -17.22 -19.44
CA ALA A 965 -1.47 -17.34 -18.64
C ALA A 965 -1.26 -18.68 -17.94
N GLY A 966 -2.26 -19.57 -17.91
CA GLY A 966 -2.17 -20.85 -17.19
C GLY A 966 -1.16 -21.83 -17.77
N HIS A 967 -0.76 -21.64 -19.03
CA HIS A 967 0.29 -22.41 -19.68
C HIS A 967 1.70 -22.10 -19.15
N ASN A 968 1.90 -20.94 -18.51
CA ASN A 968 3.20 -20.52 -17.95
C ASN A 968 3.57 -21.27 -16.66
N ILE A 969 2.63 -21.99 -16.04
CA ILE A 969 2.91 -22.84 -14.88
C ILE A 969 2.75 -24.30 -15.28
N GLU A 970 3.71 -25.12 -14.88
CA GLU A 970 3.67 -26.57 -15.02
C GLU A 970 4.14 -27.21 -13.71
N PHE A 971 3.42 -28.22 -13.21
CA PHE A 971 3.88 -29.00 -12.06
C PHE A 971 4.74 -30.16 -12.53
N LYS A 972 5.98 -30.22 -12.02
CA LYS A 972 6.95 -31.27 -12.32
C LYS A 972 6.94 -32.40 -11.28
N THR A 973 6.19 -32.19 -10.21
CA THR A 973 5.98 -33.10 -9.09
C THR A 973 4.54 -32.95 -8.60
N ASP A 974 4.04 -34.01 -7.99
CA ASP A 974 2.80 -34.09 -7.23
C ASP A 974 2.88 -33.46 -5.83
N TYR A 975 4.02 -32.85 -5.45
CA TYR A 975 4.20 -32.11 -4.20
C TYR A 975 4.25 -30.60 -4.49
N VAL A 976 3.20 -29.86 -4.14
CA VAL A 976 3.10 -28.42 -4.39
C VAL A 976 2.95 -27.63 -3.09
N CYS A 977 3.73 -26.57 -2.92
CA CYS A 977 3.54 -25.61 -1.84
C CYS A 977 2.85 -24.36 -2.39
N LEU A 978 1.70 -24.00 -1.81
CA LEU A 978 1.01 -22.76 -2.09
C LEU A 978 1.57 -21.63 -1.22
N GLY A 979 2.10 -20.58 -1.85
CA GLY A 979 2.53 -19.37 -1.14
C GLY A 979 2.44 -18.13 -2.03
N LEU A 980 2.46 -16.95 -1.43
CA LEU A 980 2.48 -15.69 -2.17
C LEU A 980 3.94 -15.19 -2.29
N PRO A 981 4.46 -14.94 -3.50
CA PRO A 981 5.82 -14.42 -3.66
C PRO A 981 6.02 -13.05 -3.00
N GLU A 982 4.94 -12.29 -2.81
CA GLU A 982 4.96 -11.03 -2.07
C GLU A 982 5.08 -11.21 -0.55
N SER A 983 4.88 -12.41 -0.01
CA SER A 983 5.10 -12.73 1.42
C SER A 983 6.51 -13.30 1.61
N THR A 984 7.54 -12.47 1.37
CA THR A 984 8.91 -12.98 1.18
C THR A 984 9.48 -13.68 2.43
N GLU A 985 9.06 -13.25 3.62
CA GLU A 985 9.44 -13.90 4.88
C GLU A 985 8.86 -15.31 5.00
N ARG A 986 7.58 -15.52 4.66
CA ARG A 986 6.94 -16.84 4.68
C ARG A 986 7.59 -17.79 3.68
N ARG A 987 7.90 -17.31 2.47
CA ARG A 987 8.62 -18.11 1.46
C ARG A 987 10.00 -18.54 1.97
N LYS A 988 10.80 -17.60 2.51
CA LYS A 988 12.13 -17.91 3.06
C LYS A 988 12.07 -18.88 4.24
N ASP A 989 11.03 -18.78 5.06
CA ASP A 989 10.82 -19.70 6.17
C ASP A 989 10.47 -21.11 5.69
N PHE A 990 9.53 -21.23 4.75
CA PHE A 990 9.19 -22.50 4.11
C PHE A 990 10.38 -23.15 3.39
N GLU A 991 11.17 -22.38 2.63
CA GLU A 991 12.33 -22.91 1.88
C GLU A 991 13.39 -23.55 2.79
N LYS A 992 13.54 -23.09 4.04
CA LYS A 992 14.43 -23.73 5.04
C LYS A 992 13.93 -25.11 5.45
N ASP A 993 12.61 -25.29 5.49
CA ASP A 993 11.94 -26.51 5.95
C ASP A 993 11.61 -27.48 4.81
N ASN A 994 11.64 -27.03 3.56
CA ASN A 994 11.32 -27.81 2.36
C ASN A 994 12.41 -28.84 2.01
N LYS A 995 12.61 -29.81 2.91
CA LYS A 995 13.54 -30.93 2.76
C LYS A 995 13.02 -32.01 1.81
N THR A 996 11.72 -31.99 1.51
CA THR A 996 11.01 -33.00 0.71
C THR A 996 10.88 -32.65 -0.77
N GLY A 997 11.21 -31.41 -1.15
CA GLY A 997 11.20 -30.99 -2.55
C GLY A 997 9.83 -30.59 -3.09
N PHE A 998 8.95 -30.02 -2.24
CA PHE A 998 7.72 -29.38 -2.73
C PHE A 998 8.07 -28.29 -3.75
N GLN A 999 7.42 -28.31 -4.89
CA GLN A 999 7.50 -27.24 -5.87
C GLN A 999 6.71 -26.03 -5.35
N TYR A 1000 7.37 -24.90 -5.17
CA TYR A 1000 6.70 -23.66 -4.79
C TYR A 1000 5.85 -23.14 -5.95
N PHE A 1001 4.56 -22.98 -5.71
CA PHE A 1001 3.60 -22.41 -6.65
C PHE A 1001 3.31 -20.96 -6.26
N PRO A 1002 3.55 -19.97 -7.15
CA PRO A 1002 3.20 -18.58 -6.88
C PRO A 1002 1.68 -18.42 -6.90
N GLY A 1003 1.04 -18.56 -5.74
CA GLY A 1003 -0.41 -18.62 -5.59
C GLY A 1003 -1.14 -17.47 -6.28
N LEU A 1004 -2.27 -17.77 -6.90
CA LEU A 1004 -3.18 -16.75 -7.41
C LEU A 1004 -3.63 -15.84 -6.29
N ARG A 1005 -3.79 -14.57 -6.64
CA ARG A 1005 -4.10 -13.53 -5.69
C ARG A 1005 -5.49 -13.01 -5.94
N HIS A 1006 -6.12 -12.55 -4.89
CA HIS A 1006 -7.28 -11.72 -4.99
C HIS A 1006 -7.25 -10.67 -3.90
N SER A 1007 -7.92 -9.57 -4.16
CA SER A 1007 -8.13 -8.52 -3.20
C SER A 1007 -8.67 -9.14 -1.88
N ALA A 1008 -9.72 -9.95 -1.94
CA ALA A 1008 -10.17 -10.79 -0.82
C ALA A 1008 -9.34 -12.08 -0.73
N GLY A 1009 -8.47 -12.20 0.29
CA GLY A 1009 -7.47 -13.28 0.41
C GLY A 1009 -8.02 -14.70 0.28
N TRP A 1010 -9.19 -14.97 0.86
CA TRP A 1010 -9.84 -16.29 0.76
C TRP A 1010 -10.27 -16.66 -0.66
N ILE A 1011 -10.62 -15.68 -1.51
CA ILE A 1011 -10.89 -15.91 -2.93
C ILE A 1011 -9.58 -16.23 -3.65
N GLY A 1012 -8.48 -15.55 -3.31
CA GLY A 1012 -7.15 -15.84 -3.87
C GLY A 1012 -6.71 -17.27 -3.56
N CYS A 1013 -6.95 -17.74 -2.33
CA CYS A 1013 -6.74 -19.14 -1.95
C CYS A 1013 -7.64 -20.10 -2.75
N GLY A 1014 -8.94 -19.83 -2.86
CA GLY A 1014 -9.84 -20.66 -3.68
C GLY A 1014 -9.44 -20.72 -5.16
N LEU A 1015 -9.10 -19.58 -5.77
CA LEU A 1015 -8.57 -19.50 -7.14
C LEU A 1015 -7.27 -20.31 -7.28
N SER A 1016 -6.39 -20.24 -6.30
CA SER A 1016 -5.14 -21.02 -6.29
C SER A 1016 -5.39 -22.52 -6.27
N TYR A 1017 -6.30 -23.00 -5.42
CA TYR A 1017 -6.69 -24.41 -5.39
C TYR A 1017 -7.40 -24.84 -6.67
N LYS A 1018 -8.29 -24.00 -7.21
CA LYS A 1018 -8.92 -24.21 -8.52
C LYS A 1018 -7.88 -24.35 -9.64
N PHE A 1019 -6.85 -23.49 -9.64
CA PHE A 1019 -5.71 -23.57 -10.57
C PHE A 1019 -4.94 -24.88 -10.40
N ILE A 1020 -4.51 -25.19 -9.17
CA ILE A 1020 -3.67 -26.36 -8.88
C ILE A 1020 -4.37 -27.63 -9.35
N LEU A 1021 -5.64 -27.80 -8.98
CA LEU A 1021 -6.40 -29.01 -9.29
C LEU A 1021 -6.82 -29.09 -10.77
N ARG A 1022 -7.12 -27.95 -11.43
CA ARG A 1022 -7.33 -27.92 -12.88
C ARG A 1022 -6.07 -28.33 -13.63
N LYS A 1023 -4.91 -27.81 -13.23
CA LYS A 1023 -3.63 -28.15 -13.85
C LYS A 1023 -3.24 -29.61 -13.60
N ALA A 1024 -3.42 -30.11 -12.38
CA ALA A 1024 -3.19 -31.52 -12.04
C ALA A 1024 -4.10 -32.45 -12.87
N TYR A 1025 -5.37 -32.06 -13.08
CA TYR A 1025 -6.31 -32.78 -13.93
C TYR A 1025 -5.87 -32.79 -15.39
N GLU A 1026 -5.45 -31.65 -15.95
CA GLU A 1026 -4.91 -31.53 -17.31
C GLU A 1026 -3.63 -32.36 -17.51
N GLN A 1027 -2.73 -32.36 -16.51
CA GLN A 1027 -1.50 -33.14 -16.50
C GLN A 1027 -1.71 -34.62 -16.12
N LYS A 1028 -2.96 -35.04 -15.87
CA LYS A 1028 -3.36 -36.42 -15.55
C LYS A 1028 -2.69 -37.00 -14.31
N PHE A 1029 -2.49 -36.18 -13.28
CA PHE A 1029 -2.00 -36.66 -11.99
C PHE A 1029 -3.03 -37.56 -11.33
N LYS A 1030 -2.57 -38.65 -10.70
CA LYS A 1030 -3.45 -39.56 -9.93
C LYS A 1030 -3.88 -38.94 -8.61
N ASN A 1031 -2.97 -38.19 -8.00
CA ASN A 1031 -3.18 -37.41 -6.80
C ASN A 1031 -2.19 -36.23 -6.81
N ILE A 1032 -2.44 -35.24 -5.97
CA ILE A 1032 -1.52 -34.13 -5.73
C ILE A 1032 -1.57 -33.73 -4.26
N THR A 1033 -0.40 -33.63 -3.64
CA THR A 1033 -0.21 -33.15 -2.27
C THR A 1033 0.05 -31.67 -2.30
N VAL A 1034 -0.80 -30.90 -1.63
CA VAL A 1034 -0.68 -29.45 -1.50
C VAL A 1034 -0.46 -29.09 -0.04
N CYS A 1035 0.54 -28.27 0.25
CA CYS A 1035 0.70 -27.63 1.55
C CYS A 1035 0.72 -26.10 1.42
N GLU A 1036 0.38 -25.40 2.50
CA GLU A 1036 0.59 -23.96 2.63
C GLU A 1036 2.00 -23.66 3.17
N ASP A 1037 2.49 -22.45 2.92
CA ASP A 1037 3.82 -21.98 3.34
C ASP A 1037 3.97 -21.82 4.87
N ASP A 1038 2.90 -21.96 5.66
CA ASP A 1038 2.90 -21.97 7.13
C ASP A 1038 2.65 -23.35 7.77
N VAL A 1039 2.82 -24.42 6.99
CA VAL A 1039 2.80 -25.79 7.53
C VAL A 1039 3.96 -26.02 8.51
N GLU A 1040 3.67 -26.66 9.64
CA GLU A 1040 4.70 -27.13 10.58
C GLU A 1040 4.95 -28.63 10.39
N PHE A 1041 6.14 -28.97 9.90
CA PHE A 1041 6.55 -30.34 9.66
C PHE A 1041 7.10 -31.02 10.93
N LEU A 1042 6.27 -31.79 11.63
CA LEU A 1042 6.62 -32.48 12.88
C LEU A 1042 7.68 -33.58 12.71
N ASP A 1043 8.43 -33.89 13.76
CA ASP A 1043 9.43 -34.97 13.72
C ASP A 1043 8.83 -36.31 13.27
N GLY A 1044 9.42 -36.90 12.23
CA GLY A 1044 8.99 -38.17 11.66
C GLY A 1044 7.72 -38.09 10.78
N TRP A 1045 7.15 -36.90 10.53
CA TRP A 1045 5.93 -36.74 9.73
C TRP A 1045 6.04 -37.41 8.35
N LYS A 1046 7.17 -37.23 7.63
CA LYS A 1046 7.33 -37.71 6.25
C LYS A 1046 7.33 -39.23 6.17
N ALA A 1047 8.01 -39.89 7.11
CA ALA A 1047 8.02 -41.36 7.16
C ALA A 1047 6.60 -41.90 7.40
N ARG A 1048 5.82 -41.26 8.28
CA ARG A 1048 4.40 -41.60 8.49
C ARG A 1048 3.57 -41.31 7.25
N PHE A 1049 3.74 -40.14 6.63
CA PHE A 1049 3.04 -39.75 5.42
C PHE A 1049 3.27 -40.74 4.27
N ASP A 1050 4.51 -41.19 4.07
CA ASP A 1050 4.86 -42.17 3.03
C ASP A 1050 4.20 -43.52 3.29
N GLN A 1051 4.21 -44.00 4.53
CA GLN A 1051 3.52 -45.23 4.91
C GLN A 1051 2.01 -45.12 4.66
N ILE A 1052 1.39 -43.97 4.97
CA ILE A 1052 -0.03 -43.70 4.71
C ILE A 1052 -0.28 -43.73 3.20
N HIS A 1053 0.50 -43.01 2.41
CA HIS A 1053 0.33 -42.94 0.96
C HIS A 1053 0.49 -44.32 0.30
N GLU A 1054 1.52 -45.08 0.66
CA GLU A 1054 1.70 -46.46 0.17
C GLU A 1054 0.50 -47.34 0.52
N HIS A 1055 -0.04 -47.20 1.72
CA HIS A 1055 -1.23 -47.93 2.13
C HIS A 1055 -2.46 -47.55 1.30
N LEU A 1056 -2.74 -46.25 1.16
CA LEU A 1056 -3.88 -45.72 0.41
C LEU A 1056 -3.83 -46.12 -1.07
N GLU A 1057 -2.63 -46.18 -1.66
CA GLU A 1057 -2.44 -46.66 -3.03
C GLU A 1057 -2.65 -48.19 -3.16
N SER A 1058 -2.28 -48.96 -2.13
CA SER A 1058 -2.39 -50.43 -2.15
C SER A 1058 -3.82 -50.96 -2.02
N GLN A 1059 -4.71 -50.23 -1.34
CA GLN A 1059 -6.04 -50.73 -0.94
C GLN A 1059 -7.10 -50.66 -2.04
N GLN A 1060 -6.87 -49.93 -3.15
CA GLN A 1060 -7.87 -49.67 -4.21
C GLN A 1060 -9.25 -49.19 -3.68
N LYS A 1061 -9.31 -48.62 -2.47
CA LYS A 1061 -10.53 -48.05 -1.89
C LYS A 1061 -10.77 -46.65 -2.46
N ASP A 1062 -12.03 -46.29 -2.62
CA ASP A 1062 -12.45 -44.95 -3.02
C ASP A 1062 -12.24 -43.97 -1.85
N TRP A 1063 -11.12 -43.23 -1.87
CA TRP A 1063 -10.87 -42.08 -1.00
C TRP A 1063 -10.72 -40.83 -1.85
N ASP A 1064 -11.17 -39.68 -1.34
CA ASP A 1064 -11.13 -38.42 -2.09
C ASP A 1064 -10.00 -37.50 -1.61
N ILE A 1065 -9.84 -37.36 -0.29
CA ILE A 1065 -8.86 -36.45 0.30
C ILE A 1065 -8.19 -37.11 1.51
N PHE A 1066 -6.86 -37.02 1.60
CA PHE A 1066 -6.16 -37.19 2.87
C PHE A 1066 -5.88 -35.81 3.46
N SER A 1067 -6.28 -35.56 4.70
CA SER A 1067 -6.05 -34.30 5.41
C SER A 1067 -5.07 -34.49 6.55
N GLY A 1068 -3.93 -33.80 6.45
CA GLY A 1068 -2.87 -33.83 7.44
C GLY A 1068 -3.17 -33.03 8.70
N LEU A 1069 -4.09 -32.05 8.62
CA LEU A 1069 -4.51 -31.20 9.73
C LEU A 1069 -5.93 -30.66 9.48
N ILE A 1070 -6.81 -30.75 10.48
CA ILE A 1070 -8.13 -30.12 10.45
C ILE A 1070 -8.20 -29.05 11.53
N ALA A 1071 -8.20 -27.79 11.11
CA ALA A 1071 -8.17 -26.65 12.03
C ALA A 1071 -9.50 -26.42 12.75
N ASN A 1072 -10.64 -26.78 12.13
CA ASN A 1072 -11.96 -26.64 12.73
C ASN A 1072 -12.89 -27.81 12.33
N LEU A 1073 -12.89 -28.87 13.13
CA LEU A 1073 -13.74 -30.04 12.87
C LEU A 1073 -15.22 -29.71 13.16
N HIS A 1074 -16.10 -29.91 12.18
CA HIS A 1074 -17.54 -29.65 12.34
C HIS A 1074 -18.18 -30.62 13.35
N ALA A 1075 -19.10 -30.13 14.19
CA ALA A 1075 -19.80 -30.95 15.18
C ALA A 1075 -20.58 -32.12 14.55
N ASP A 1076 -21.17 -31.90 13.37
CA ASP A 1076 -21.92 -32.91 12.61
C ASP A 1076 -21.03 -33.86 11.78
N THR A 1077 -19.70 -33.82 11.93
CA THR A 1077 -18.80 -34.75 11.25
C THR A 1077 -19.07 -36.18 11.73
N ASN A 1078 -19.26 -37.11 10.80
CA ASN A 1078 -19.49 -38.52 11.09
C ASN A 1078 -18.22 -39.33 10.79
N ILE A 1079 -17.82 -40.17 11.74
CA ILE A 1079 -16.81 -41.20 11.48
C ILE A 1079 -17.49 -42.36 10.78
N ARG A 1080 -17.03 -42.69 9.58
CA ARG A 1080 -17.55 -43.79 8.76
C ARG A 1080 -16.81 -45.10 9.01
N ALA A 1081 -15.51 -45.02 9.19
CA ALA A 1081 -14.64 -46.16 9.46
C ALA A 1081 -13.38 -45.71 10.22
N ILE A 1082 -12.80 -46.64 10.97
CA ILE A 1082 -11.48 -46.48 11.57
C ILE A 1082 -10.65 -47.69 11.17
N GLU A 1083 -9.54 -47.45 10.47
CA GLU A 1083 -8.61 -48.48 10.03
C GLU A 1083 -7.37 -48.43 10.90
N LYS A 1084 -7.05 -49.55 11.54
CA LYS A 1084 -5.85 -49.65 12.36
C LYS A 1084 -4.64 -49.84 11.44
N PHE A 1085 -3.70 -48.91 11.47
CA PHE A 1085 -2.54 -48.90 10.60
C PHE A 1085 -1.26 -48.64 11.42
N ASP A 1086 -0.53 -49.73 11.68
CA ASP A 1086 0.66 -49.74 12.54
C ASP A 1086 0.41 -49.15 13.96
N GLU A 1087 1.15 -48.12 14.36
CA GLU A 1087 1.00 -47.43 15.67
C GLU A 1087 -0.09 -46.34 15.69
N PHE A 1088 -0.77 -46.07 14.57
CA PHE A 1088 -1.78 -45.03 14.48
C PHE A 1088 -3.06 -45.51 13.75
N GLU A 1089 -4.05 -44.62 13.67
CA GLU A 1089 -5.36 -44.94 13.12
C GLU A 1089 -5.67 -43.99 11.98
N LEU A 1090 -6.16 -44.56 10.87
CA LEU A 1090 -6.73 -43.83 9.76
C LEU A 1090 -8.22 -43.69 10.00
N ILE A 1091 -8.69 -42.45 10.10
CA ILE A 1091 -10.06 -42.13 10.46
C ILE A 1091 -10.74 -41.60 9.20
N HIS A 1092 -11.77 -42.31 8.74
CA HIS A 1092 -12.59 -41.91 7.60
C HIS A 1092 -13.75 -41.04 8.10
N ILE A 1093 -13.81 -39.81 7.59
CA ILE A 1093 -14.81 -38.81 7.93
C ILE A 1093 -15.49 -38.26 6.67
N ASP A 1094 -16.66 -37.67 6.84
CA ASP A 1094 -17.48 -37.13 5.74
C ASP A 1094 -17.36 -35.61 5.56
N LYS A 1095 -16.61 -34.92 6.44
CA LYS A 1095 -16.45 -33.48 6.46
C LYS A 1095 -15.04 -33.10 6.89
N MET A 1096 -14.49 -32.06 6.27
CA MET A 1096 -13.19 -31.49 6.65
C MET A 1096 -13.16 -29.98 6.43
N THR A 1097 -12.27 -29.31 7.15
CA THR A 1097 -11.87 -27.91 6.93
C THR A 1097 -10.36 -27.81 7.04
N SER A 1098 -9.77 -26.69 6.63
CA SER A 1098 -8.31 -26.46 6.50
C SER A 1098 -7.65 -27.01 5.23
N THR A 1099 -6.68 -26.24 4.77
CA THR A 1099 -5.90 -26.46 3.55
C THR A 1099 -4.38 -26.54 3.82
N VAL A 1100 -3.97 -26.63 5.09
CA VAL A 1100 -2.55 -26.54 5.51
C VAL A 1100 -1.70 -27.65 4.89
N LEU A 1101 -2.15 -28.90 4.90
CA LEU A 1101 -1.55 -30.01 4.15
C LEU A 1101 -2.60 -31.05 3.82
N ASN A 1102 -2.88 -31.23 2.52
CA ASN A 1102 -3.85 -32.18 2.04
C ASN A 1102 -3.34 -32.88 0.77
N THR A 1103 -3.68 -34.16 0.61
CA THR A 1103 -3.54 -34.89 -0.66
C THR A 1103 -4.91 -35.03 -1.29
N TYR A 1104 -5.05 -34.57 -2.53
CA TYR A 1104 -6.28 -34.64 -3.32
C TYR A 1104 -6.15 -35.79 -4.33
N ASN A 1105 -7.09 -36.74 -4.32
CA ASN A 1105 -7.18 -37.79 -5.33
C ASN A 1105 -7.82 -37.25 -6.63
N ALA A 1106 -7.48 -37.82 -7.77
CA ALA A 1106 -8.08 -37.46 -9.06
C ALA A 1106 -9.62 -37.52 -9.06
N SER A 1107 -10.23 -38.37 -8.21
CA SER A 1107 -11.69 -38.43 -8.03
C SER A 1107 -12.31 -37.09 -7.58
N VAL A 1108 -11.57 -36.28 -6.82
CA VAL A 1108 -12.08 -35.04 -6.24
C VAL A 1108 -11.83 -33.81 -7.13
N PHE A 1109 -10.90 -33.87 -8.09
CA PHE A 1109 -10.56 -32.72 -8.93
C PHE A 1109 -11.78 -32.11 -9.63
N PRO A 1110 -12.65 -32.87 -10.31
CA PRO A 1110 -13.84 -32.31 -10.98
C PRO A 1110 -14.87 -31.73 -10.01
N LYS A 1111 -14.85 -32.13 -8.73
CA LYS A 1111 -15.71 -31.55 -7.69
C LYS A 1111 -15.18 -30.18 -7.26
N VAL A 1112 -13.88 -30.07 -6.97
CA VAL A 1112 -13.26 -28.83 -6.46
C VAL A 1112 -13.12 -27.75 -7.54
N ILE A 1113 -12.85 -28.13 -8.81
CA ILE A 1113 -12.74 -27.17 -9.93
C ILE A 1113 -14.03 -26.37 -10.15
N LYS A 1114 -15.20 -26.92 -9.75
CA LYS A 1114 -16.51 -26.25 -9.83
C LYS A 1114 -16.72 -25.16 -8.78
N TRP A 1115 -15.75 -24.92 -7.90
CA TRP A 1115 -15.81 -23.81 -6.96
C TRP A 1115 -16.01 -22.49 -7.72
N ASP A 1116 -17.02 -21.73 -7.30
CA ASP A 1116 -17.43 -20.48 -7.94
C ASP A 1116 -16.92 -19.28 -7.14
N GLU A 1117 -15.93 -18.58 -7.70
CA GLU A 1117 -15.36 -17.36 -7.15
C GLU A 1117 -16.36 -16.19 -7.04
N ASN A 1118 -17.49 -16.25 -7.76
CA ASN A 1118 -18.50 -15.20 -7.74
C ASN A 1118 -19.45 -15.31 -6.55
N PHE A 1119 -19.49 -16.46 -5.87
CA PHE A 1119 -20.25 -16.61 -4.63
C PHE A 1119 -19.47 -16.05 -3.43
N ARG A 1120 -19.57 -14.73 -3.22
CA ARG A 1120 -18.71 -13.96 -2.29
C ARG A 1120 -19.09 -14.03 -0.79
N ASP A 1121 -19.57 -15.18 -0.29
CA ASP A 1121 -19.83 -15.40 1.15
C ASP A 1121 -18.70 -16.22 1.81
N PRO A 1122 -17.76 -15.62 2.56
CA PRO A 1122 -16.61 -16.32 3.14
C PRO A 1122 -16.98 -17.39 4.17
N TYR A 1123 -18.16 -17.32 4.78
CA TYR A 1123 -18.61 -18.32 5.76
C TYR A 1123 -19.16 -19.58 5.11
N LYS A 1124 -19.47 -19.52 3.81
CA LYS A 1124 -20.07 -20.63 3.07
C LYS A 1124 -19.22 -21.11 1.90
N ASN A 1125 -18.36 -20.26 1.36
CA ASN A 1125 -17.68 -20.49 0.09
C ASN A 1125 -16.17 -20.32 0.14
N THR A 1126 -15.55 -20.23 1.32
CA THR A 1126 -14.12 -20.54 1.43
C THR A 1126 -13.87 -21.94 0.85
N ILE A 1127 -12.71 -22.18 0.23
CA ILE A 1127 -12.49 -23.43 -0.54
C ILE A 1127 -12.65 -24.68 0.33
N ASP A 1128 -12.23 -24.62 1.58
CA ASP A 1128 -12.39 -25.69 2.56
C ASP A 1128 -13.86 -25.88 2.98
N ARG A 1129 -14.63 -24.79 3.15
CA ARG A 1129 -16.09 -24.86 3.38
C ARG A 1129 -16.87 -25.37 2.16
N PHE A 1130 -16.41 -25.05 0.95
CA PHE A 1130 -16.99 -25.62 -0.26
C PHE A 1130 -16.76 -27.14 -0.31
N ILE A 1131 -15.57 -27.61 0.06
CA ILE A 1131 -15.24 -29.04 0.18
C ILE A 1131 -16.07 -29.69 1.29
N GLU A 1132 -16.18 -29.07 2.47
CA GLU A 1132 -16.99 -29.54 3.62
C GLU A 1132 -18.46 -29.79 3.29
N ASN A 1133 -18.99 -29.03 2.32
CA ASN A 1133 -20.38 -29.10 1.88
C ASN A 1133 -20.60 -30.06 0.71
N GLN A 1134 -19.56 -30.70 0.17
CA GLN A 1134 -19.73 -31.72 -0.85
C GLN A 1134 -20.37 -32.98 -0.24
N SER A 1135 -21.39 -33.50 -0.92
CA SER A 1135 -21.96 -34.80 -0.57
C SER A 1135 -21.07 -35.93 -1.09
N ASN A 1136 -21.07 -37.07 -0.37
CA ASN A 1136 -20.33 -38.28 -0.76
C ASN A 1136 -18.83 -38.00 -0.99
N ILE A 1137 -18.21 -37.26 -0.08
CA ILE A 1137 -16.75 -37.18 0.01
C ILE A 1137 -16.25 -38.15 1.08
N ASP A 1138 -15.17 -38.87 0.81
CA ASP A 1138 -14.45 -39.68 1.80
C ASP A 1138 -13.11 -39.04 2.13
N VAL A 1139 -12.99 -38.56 3.37
CA VAL A 1139 -11.81 -37.85 3.85
C VAL A 1139 -11.12 -38.69 4.90
N ILE A 1140 -9.80 -38.86 4.76
CA ILE A 1140 -8.98 -39.64 5.67
C ILE A 1140 -8.11 -38.68 6.48
N THR A 1141 -8.05 -38.86 7.80
CA THR A 1141 -7.15 -38.12 8.67
C THR A 1141 -6.57 -39.02 9.77
N THR A 1142 -5.73 -38.44 10.64
CA THR A 1142 -5.07 -39.14 11.75
C THR A 1142 -5.38 -38.45 13.08
N ALA A 1143 -5.34 -39.22 14.18
CA ALA A 1143 -5.40 -38.68 15.55
C ALA A 1143 -4.19 -39.20 16.36
N PRO A 1144 -3.25 -38.33 16.79
CA PRO A 1144 -3.18 -36.89 16.51
C PRO A 1144 -2.97 -36.59 15.01
N PHE A 1145 -3.23 -35.34 14.62
CA PHE A 1145 -2.98 -34.87 13.25
C PHE A 1145 -1.50 -35.02 12.85
N LEU A 1146 -1.25 -35.12 11.54
CA LEU A 1146 0.06 -35.47 10.99
C LEU A 1146 1.05 -34.31 11.03
N VAL A 1147 0.57 -33.09 10.80
CA VAL A 1147 1.36 -31.85 10.77
C VAL A 1147 0.76 -30.81 11.70
N GLY A 1148 1.58 -29.83 12.07
CA GLY A 1148 1.14 -28.65 12.84
C GLY A 1148 0.92 -27.43 11.94
N HIS A 1149 0.73 -26.28 12.57
CA HIS A 1149 0.53 -24.98 11.92
C HIS A 1149 1.39 -23.94 12.63
N LYS A 1150 2.20 -23.19 11.88
CA LYS A 1150 3.15 -22.20 12.42
C LYS A 1150 2.43 -20.98 12.99
N GLU A 1151 2.36 -20.89 14.30
CA GLU A 1151 1.59 -19.89 15.06
C GLU A 1151 2.22 -18.49 15.02
N GLU A 1152 3.53 -18.42 14.83
CA GLU A 1152 4.35 -17.21 14.81
C GLU A 1152 4.17 -16.36 13.55
N LEU A 1153 3.62 -16.93 12.48
CA LEU A 1153 3.42 -16.27 11.20
C LEU A 1153 2.08 -15.51 11.14
N MET A 1154 2.01 -14.48 10.28
CA MET A 1154 0.78 -13.73 10.01
C MET A 1154 0.00 -14.39 8.86
N SER A 1155 -1.31 -14.59 9.03
CA SER A 1155 -2.21 -15.15 8.03
C SER A 1155 -2.34 -14.24 6.80
N THR A 1156 -2.04 -14.76 5.62
CA THR A 1156 -2.21 -14.06 4.33
C THR A 1156 -3.68 -13.96 3.91
N LEU A 1157 -4.56 -14.80 4.48
CA LEU A 1157 -6.00 -14.79 4.24
C LEU A 1157 -6.71 -13.68 5.00
N TRP A 1158 -6.34 -13.49 6.28
CA TRP A 1158 -7.11 -12.70 7.24
C TRP A 1158 -6.37 -11.53 7.88
N GLY A 1159 -5.04 -11.45 7.75
CA GLY A 1159 -4.25 -10.35 8.31
C GLY A 1159 -4.09 -10.38 9.84
N PHE A 1160 -4.21 -11.55 10.48
CA PHE A 1160 -3.97 -11.75 11.92
C PHE A 1160 -2.89 -12.82 12.17
N GLN A 1161 -2.31 -12.85 13.36
CA GLN A 1161 -1.28 -13.83 13.74
C GLN A 1161 -1.88 -15.24 13.92
N ASN A 1162 -1.24 -16.25 13.34
CA ASN A 1162 -1.72 -17.63 13.28
C ASN A 1162 -2.01 -18.25 14.66
N SER A 1163 -1.48 -17.72 15.76
CA SER A 1163 -1.88 -18.04 17.15
C SER A 1163 -3.39 -18.10 17.42
N GLN A 1164 -4.24 -17.46 16.61
CA GLN A 1164 -5.70 -17.59 16.74
C GLN A 1164 -6.22 -18.99 16.36
N TYR A 1165 -5.47 -19.77 15.58
CA TYR A 1165 -5.83 -21.14 15.18
C TYR A 1165 -5.51 -22.19 16.24
N THR A 1166 -4.63 -21.89 17.21
CA THR A 1166 -4.18 -22.82 18.25
C THR A 1166 -5.34 -23.43 19.03
N ASP A 1167 -6.22 -22.58 19.56
CA ASP A 1167 -7.39 -23.01 20.32
C ASP A 1167 -8.38 -23.82 19.46
N MET A 1168 -8.51 -23.47 18.18
CA MET A 1168 -9.38 -24.17 17.23
C MET A 1168 -8.84 -25.56 16.88
N ILE A 1169 -7.53 -25.69 16.64
CA ILE A 1169 -6.86 -26.97 16.37
C ILE A 1169 -6.93 -27.87 17.61
N ALA A 1170 -6.71 -27.31 18.80
CA ALA A 1170 -6.83 -28.03 20.06
C ALA A 1170 -8.27 -28.55 20.28
N ALA A 1171 -9.28 -27.70 20.06
CA ALA A 1171 -10.69 -28.09 20.13
C ALA A 1171 -11.05 -29.17 19.11
N SER A 1172 -10.54 -29.05 17.87
CA SER A 1172 -10.74 -30.04 16.80
C SER A 1172 -10.10 -31.38 17.14
N THR A 1173 -8.92 -31.36 17.75
CA THR A 1173 -8.22 -32.57 18.21
C THR A 1173 -9.03 -33.29 19.28
N LEU A 1174 -9.53 -32.56 20.27
CA LEU A 1174 -10.37 -33.11 21.34
C LEU A 1174 -11.69 -33.68 20.77
N LEU A 1175 -12.38 -32.94 19.91
CA LEU A 1175 -13.63 -33.37 19.30
C LEU A 1175 -13.44 -34.63 18.43
N LEU A 1176 -12.34 -34.72 17.68
CA LEU A 1176 -12.01 -35.92 16.91
C LEU A 1176 -11.79 -37.12 17.83
N GLN A 1177 -11.03 -36.95 18.92
CA GLN A 1177 -10.79 -38.00 19.91
C GLN A 1177 -12.07 -38.48 20.59
N GLU A 1178 -12.98 -37.57 20.95
CA GLU A 1178 -14.29 -37.89 21.52
C GLU A 1178 -15.13 -38.71 20.53
N LYS A 1179 -15.21 -38.28 19.26
CA LYS A 1179 -15.95 -39.00 18.22
C LYS A 1179 -15.34 -40.38 17.92
N VAL A 1180 -14.02 -40.48 17.88
CA VAL A 1180 -13.29 -41.76 17.71
C VAL A 1180 -13.60 -42.71 18.86
N SER A 1181 -13.62 -42.21 20.10
CA SER A 1181 -13.95 -43.00 21.28
C SER A 1181 -15.41 -43.49 21.23
N ALA A 1182 -16.35 -42.61 20.90
CA ALA A 1182 -17.77 -42.95 20.76
C ALA A 1182 -18.04 -43.96 19.63
N PHE A 1183 -17.25 -43.93 18.54
CA PHE A 1183 -17.35 -44.89 17.45
C PHE A 1183 -16.85 -46.29 17.86
N LYS A 1184 -15.81 -46.38 18.69
CA LYS A 1184 -15.25 -47.66 19.16
C LYS A 1184 -16.04 -48.28 20.30
N ASP A 1185 -16.63 -47.47 21.16
CA ASP A 1185 -17.41 -47.92 22.31
C ASP A 1185 -18.75 -47.16 22.40
N PRO A 1186 -19.80 -47.65 21.73
CA PRO A 1186 -21.12 -47.00 21.69
C PRO A 1186 -21.83 -46.93 23.06
N ASP A 1187 -21.36 -47.70 24.06
CA ASP A 1187 -21.98 -47.84 25.39
C ASP A 1187 -21.25 -47.01 26.49
N ALA A 1188 -20.17 -46.29 26.14
CA ALA A 1188 -19.45 -45.44 27.09
C ALA A 1188 -20.26 -44.17 27.41
N GLU A 1189 -20.63 -43.97 28.69
CA GLU A 1189 -21.29 -42.74 29.15
C GLU A 1189 -20.44 -41.49 28.81
N PRO A 1190 -21.02 -40.43 28.23
CA PRO A 1190 -20.28 -39.20 27.96
C PRO A 1190 -19.82 -38.60 29.29
N SER A 1191 -18.51 -38.50 29.48
CA SER A 1191 -17.92 -37.88 30.66
C SER A 1191 -18.37 -36.42 30.71
N GLY A 1192 -19.29 -36.11 31.63
CA GLY A 1192 -19.91 -34.81 31.76
C GLY A 1192 -18.89 -33.70 32.01
N LYS A 1193 -18.51 -33.00 30.96
CA LYS A 1193 -18.12 -31.59 30.99
C LYS A 1193 -18.76 -30.91 29.79
N ALA A 1194 -19.76 -30.08 30.08
CA ALA A 1194 -20.39 -29.24 29.08
C ALA A 1194 -19.32 -28.38 28.38
N PRO A 1195 -19.37 -28.23 27.05
CA PRO A 1195 -18.54 -27.25 26.37
C PRO A 1195 -19.00 -25.86 26.80
N VAL A 1196 -18.06 -25.07 27.33
CA VAL A 1196 -18.22 -23.63 27.45
C VAL A 1196 -18.29 -23.10 26.02
N GLN A 1197 -19.46 -22.59 25.63
CA GLN A 1197 -19.68 -22.00 24.31
C GLN A 1197 -18.68 -20.84 24.10
N PRO A 1198 -18.00 -20.77 22.93
CA PRO A 1198 -17.23 -19.60 22.54
C PRO A 1198 -18.10 -18.37 22.24
#